data_AF-A0A820XKB5-F1
#
_entry.id   AF-A0A820XKB5-F1
#
_cell.length_a   1.000
_cell.length_b   1.000
_cell.length_c   1.000
_cell.angle_alpha   90.00
_cell.angle_beta   90.00
_cell.angle_gamma   90.00
#
_symmetry.space_group_name_H-M   'P 1'
#
loop_
_entity.id
_entity.type
_entity.pdbx_description
1 polymer ?
#
loop_
_entity_poly.entity_id
_entity_poly.type
_entity_poly.pdbx_seq_one_letter_code
_entity_poly.pdbx_strand_id
1 'polypeptide(L)'
;KVAIVGHQARTLVQNDHPNSQEILDRINKLNHNWAQLRRLVDRKRDDLSSTFGVQTFHIECNETISWIQDKIRIVQSTEDLGRDLGGVMTMQRRLSGLERDMAAIQSKLDQLELEASKLEKDHPDEAKDIHNKVNQINSVWYELKEILRRREESMGEAAELQKFLRDLDHFSAWLTRTQTLVASEDIPNTLSEAEQLLNQHQTIKEEIDRYGPDYAQMKEYGHCVIRDADTTDPQYIFLRERLNALDDGWNELDQMWHQKKNMLTEAMQYQMFVRDSNQAEILLNHQEAYLAREREQQPKSFDDVEILIKKHEDFFTTMSANEDKIQGVCSFAQRLCQENHYLGDRILSRASIINDRYGANRQLALEMNNKLQESLKYFQFIQDCDDLKEWLDMKTLQAEDDTYRDTANIHTKYLRHQAFQAEINSNKERLLSLKQNAEQLKSENYQQIDANLIDQRIDELDDSWIKLEEITREKGERLFDANRSKLFQQSITNLDEFMFNIEKHLYAGEPTSTDLTDGQISTTIPTTLEPLENNLTATNLLLLKQTTIEEELLKRQEQVDELRIQAEKLKQLEPEKSEEIDTKRLQVEEKFSKLLLPLEQKKLRLEQQKHLHQYIRDIEDEQIWLSEKRHLLQTYSDLIFNN
;
A
#
# COMPACT_ATOMS: atom_id res chain seq x y z
N LYS A 1 -44.42 -82.53 -103.61
CA LYS A 1 -44.88 -83.01 -104.95
C LYS A 1 -43.80 -83.82 -105.68
N VAL A 2 -42.60 -83.28 -105.96
CA VAL A 2 -41.50 -84.03 -106.62
C VAL A 2 -41.11 -85.32 -105.88
N ALA A 3 -41.06 -85.31 -104.55
CA ALA A 3 -40.80 -86.51 -103.74
C ALA A 3 -41.86 -87.62 -103.86
N ILE A 4 -43.13 -87.25 -104.11
CA ILE A 4 -44.26 -88.19 -104.25
C ILE A 4 -44.19 -88.88 -105.62
N VAL A 5 -43.94 -88.12 -106.69
CA VAL A 5 -43.65 -88.66 -108.03
C VAL A 5 -42.38 -89.51 -108.00
N GLY A 6 -41.40 -89.09 -107.19
CA GLY A 6 -40.20 -89.85 -106.84
C GLY A 6 -40.48 -91.24 -106.26
N HIS A 7 -41.42 -91.31 -105.32
CA HIS A 7 -41.82 -92.56 -104.67
C HIS A 7 -42.62 -93.45 -105.63
N GLN A 8 -43.59 -92.90 -106.35
CA GLN A 8 -44.40 -93.63 -107.34
C GLN A 8 -43.54 -94.24 -108.46
N ALA A 9 -42.56 -93.50 -108.98
CA ALA A 9 -41.63 -94.01 -109.97
C ALA A 9 -40.71 -95.12 -109.41
N ARG A 10 -40.28 -95.03 -108.14
CA ARG A 10 -39.55 -96.12 -107.46
C ARG A 10 -40.41 -97.37 -107.30
N THR A 11 -41.69 -97.22 -106.97
CA THR A 11 -42.65 -98.34 -106.91
C THR A 11 -42.89 -98.98 -108.27
N LEU A 12 -42.97 -98.17 -109.34
CA LEU A 12 -43.11 -98.66 -110.71
C LEU A 12 -41.85 -99.41 -111.20
N VAL A 13 -40.65 -98.95 -110.82
CA VAL A 13 -39.39 -99.66 -111.12
C VAL A 13 -39.23 -100.93 -110.27
N GLN A 14 -39.69 -100.94 -109.01
CA GLN A 14 -39.70 -102.14 -108.15
C GLN A 14 -40.64 -103.24 -108.63
N ASN A 15 -41.69 -102.89 -109.38
CA ASN A 15 -42.66 -103.83 -109.94
C ASN A 15 -42.29 -104.30 -111.37
N ASP A 16 -41.02 -104.21 -111.78
CA ASP A 16 -40.50 -104.61 -113.10
C ASP A 16 -41.28 -104.04 -114.30
N HIS A 17 -41.68 -102.77 -114.23
CA HIS A 17 -42.42 -102.11 -115.30
C HIS A 17 -41.60 -102.06 -116.61
N PRO A 18 -42.18 -102.37 -117.79
CA PRO A 18 -41.44 -102.52 -119.05
C PRO A 18 -40.68 -101.27 -119.51
N ASN A 19 -41.12 -100.07 -119.12
CA ASN A 19 -40.44 -98.79 -119.43
C ASN A 19 -39.55 -98.26 -118.27
N SER A 20 -39.00 -99.13 -117.43
CA SER A 20 -38.23 -98.72 -116.24
C SER A 20 -37.05 -97.78 -116.54
N GLN A 21 -36.34 -97.98 -117.66
CA GLN A 21 -35.24 -97.08 -118.07
C GLN A 21 -35.73 -95.67 -118.43
N GLU A 22 -36.83 -95.54 -119.19
CA GLU A 22 -37.41 -94.24 -119.56
C GLU A 22 -37.96 -93.50 -118.33
N ILE A 23 -38.53 -94.24 -117.36
CA ILE A 23 -38.98 -93.71 -116.07
C ILE A 23 -37.79 -93.20 -115.24
N LEU A 24 -36.66 -93.94 -115.22
CA LEU A 24 -35.43 -93.53 -114.55
C LEU A 24 -34.79 -92.28 -115.19
N ASP A 25 -34.75 -92.18 -116.51
CA ASP A 25 -34.21 -90.99 -117.17
C ASP A 25 -35.08 -89.75 -116.94
N ARG A 26 -36.41 -89.90 -117.03
CA ARG A 26 -37.34 -88.81 -116.71
C ARG A 26 -37.25 -88.38 -115.25
N ILE A 27 -37.10 -89.32 -114.31
CA ILE A 27 -36.97 -88.96 -112.89
C ILE A 27 -35.63 -88.32 -112.58
N ASN A 28 -34.53 -88.77 -113.21
CA ASN A 28 -33.22 -88.15 -113.08
C ASN A 28 -33.23 -86.73 -113.63
N LYS A 29 -33.85 -86.50 -114.80
CA LYS A 29 -34.02 -85.17 -115.38
C LYS A 29 -34.92 -84.26 -114.52
N LEU A 30 -36.01 -84.80 -113.97
CA LEU A 30 -36.88 -84.07 -113.03
C LEU A 30 -36.14 -83.70 -111.74
N ASN A 31 -35.37 -84.63 -111.17
CA ASN A 31 -34.55 -84.39 -109.98
C ASN A 31 -33.43 -83.38 -110.24
N HIS A 32 -32.81 -83.40 -111.43
CA HIS A 32 -31.80 -82.42 -111.84
C HIS A 32 -32.40 -81.01 -111.93
N ASN A 33 -33.53 -80.86 -112.65
CA ASN A 33 -34.22 -79.58 -112.78
C ASN A 33 -34.73 -79.07 -111.42
N TRP A 34 -35.23 -79.97 -110.56
CA TRP A 34 -35.63 -79.63 -109.19
C TRP A 34 -34.45 -79.17 -108.33
N ALA A 35 -33.29 -79.84 -108.42
CA ALA A 35 -32.08 -79.44 -107.72
C ALA A 35 -31.56 -78.08 -108.22
N GLN A 36 -31.64 -77.80 -109.53
CA GLN A 36 -31.27 -76.50 -110.09
C GLN A 36 -32.21 -75.39 -109.64
N LEU A 37 -33.53 -75.61 -109.67
CA LEU A 37 -34.51 -74.65 -109.16
C LEU A 37 -34.30 -74.39 -107.67
N ARG A 38 -34.08 -75.44 -106.86
CA ARG A 38 -33.78 -75.30 -105.44
C ARG A 38 -32.52 -74.49 -105.19
N ARG A 39 -31.44 -74.73 -105.95
CA ARG A 39 -30.21 -73.91 -105.89
C ARG A 39 -30.45 -72.44 -106.27
N LEU A 40 -31.33 -72.15 -107.23
CA LEU A 40 -31.66 -70.78 -107.61
C LEU A 40 -32.54 -70.09 -106.57
N VAL A 41 -33.50 -70.81 -105.99
CA VAL A 41 -34.35 -70.31 -104.90
C VAL A 41 -33.54 -70.12 -103.63
N ASP A 42 -32.67 -71.06 -103.27
CA ASP A 42 -31.76 -70.95 -102.13
C ASP A 42 -30.82 -69.75 -102.35
N ARG A 43 -30.21 -69.61 -103.54
CA ARG A 43 -29.41 -68.41 -103.87
C ARG A 43 -30.21 -67.11 -103.75
N LYS A 44 -31.43 -67.05 -104.30
CA LYS A 44 -32.26 -65.83 -104.20
C LYS A 44 -32.72 -65.54 -102.78
N ARG A 45 -32.97 -66.57 -101.97
CA ARG A 45 -33.30 -66.43 -100.56
C ARG A 45 -32.09 -65.91 -99.79
N ASP A 46 -30.92 -66.46 -100.05
CA ASP A 46 -29.67 -66.08 -99.39
C ASP A 46 -29.29 -64.64 -99.80
N ASP A 47 -29.37 -64.27 -101.10
CA ASP A 47 -29.19 -62.89 -101.59
C ASP A 47 -30.16 -61.91 -100.88
N LEU A 48 -31.46 -62.26 -100.82
CA LEU A 48 -32.48 -61.41 -100.20
C LEU A 48 -32.25 -61.27 -98.69
N SER A 49 -31.88 -62.36 -98.02
CA SER A 49 -31.56 -62.35 -96.58
C SER A 49 -30.34 -61.49 -96.30
N SER A 50 -29.36 -61.49 -97.21
CA SER A 50 -28.16 -60.65 -97.15
C SER A 50 -28.50 -59.17 -97.30
N THR A 51 -29.24 -58.79 -98.35
CA THR A 51 -29.68 -57.40 -98.56
C THR A 51 -30.61 -56.91 -97.45
N PHE A 52 -31.49 -57.77 -96.93
CA PHE A 52 -32.32 -57.45 -95.77
C PHE A 52 -31.48 -57.22 -94.50
N GLY A 53 -30.40 -57.98 -94.32
CA GLY A 53 -29.44 -57.78 -93.24
C GLY A 53 -28.81 -56.38 -93.29
N VAL A 54 -28.33 -55.94 -94.46
CA VAL A 54 -27.73 -54.59 -94.60
C VAL A 54 -28.77 -53.48 -94.38
N GLN A 55 -29.99 -53.63 -94.89
CA GLN A 55 -31.06 -52.65 -94.63
C GLN A 55 -31.45 -52.56 -93.15
N THR A 56 -31.55 -53.71 -92.48
CA THR A 56 -31.84 -53.79 -91.03
C THR A 56 -30.75 -53.08 -90.25
N PHE A 57 -29.48 -53.37 -90.56
CA PHE A 57 -28.33 -52.70 -89.98
C PHE A 57 -28.41 -51.16 -90.14
N HIS A 58 -28.73 -50.65 -91.33
CA HIS A 58 -28.88 -49.22 -91.55
C HIS A 58 -30.01 -48.59 -90.73
N ILE A 59 -31.14 -49.28 -90.56
CA ILE A 59 -32.26 -48.83 -89.72
C ILE A 59 -31.82 -48.79 -88.26
N GLU A 60 -31.25 -49.88 -87.74
CA GLU A 60 -30.79 -49.95 -86.35
C GLU A 60 -29.71 -48.91 -86.04
N CYS A 61 -28.84 -48.62 -87.01
CA CYS A 61 -27.87 -47.54 -86.93
C CYS A 61 -28.54 -46.16 -86.83
N ASN A 62 -29.56 -45.88 -87.66
CA ASN A 62 -30.29 -44.62 -87.61
C ASN A 62 -31.08 -44.45 -86.30
N GLU A 63 -31.73 -45.53 -85.83
CA GLU A 63 -32.43 -45.54 -84.55
C GLU A 63 -31.46 -45.27 -83.40
N THR A 64 -30.27 -45.91 -83.41
CA THR A 64 -29.24 -45.69 -82.41
C THR A 64 -28.71 -44.25 -82.44
N ILE A 65 -28.47 -43.68 -83.63
CA ILE A 65 -28.10 -42.25 -83.76
C ILE A 65 -29.18 -41.35 -83.18
N SER A 66 -30.45 -41.56 -83.53
CA SER A 66 -31.57 -40.77 -83.01
C SER A 66 -31.65 -40.88 -81.48
N TRP A 67 -31.46 -42.08 -80.94
CA TRP A 67 -31.48 -42.32 -79.49
C TRP A 67 -30.35 -41.57 -78.77
N ILE A 68 -29.13 -41.56 -79.33
CA ILE A 68 -28.00 -40.78 -78.79
C ILE A 68 -28.28 -39.28 -78.89
N GLN A 69 -28.81 -38.78 -80.01
CA GLN A 69 -29.18 -37.37 -80.18
C GLN A 69 -30.26 -36.91 -79.21
N ASP A 70 -31.24 -37.78 -78.90
CA ASP A 70 -32.23 -37.51 -77.86
C ASP A 70 -31.58 -37.39 -76.48
N LYS A 71 -30.58 -38.22 -76.18
CA LYS A 71 -29.82 -38.12 -74.93
C LYS A 71 -28.99 -36.84 -74.86
N ILE A 72 -28.35 -36.42 -75.96
CA ILE A 72 -27.65 -35.13 -76.04
C ILE A 72 -28.61 -33.98 -75.71
N ARG A 73 -29.81 -33.96 -76.31
CA ARG A 73 -30.83 -32.95 -76.03
C ARG A 73 -31.28 -32.94 -74.56
N ILE A 74 -31.42 -34.10 -73.96
CA ILE A 74 -31.76 -34.21 -72.53
C ILE A 74 -30.65 -33.59 -71.67
N VAL A 75 -29.37 -33.87 -71.95
CA VAL A 75 -28.26 -33.27 -71.20
C VAL A 75 -28.24 -31.75 -71.37
N GLN A 76 -28.40 -31.24 -72.59
CA GLN A 76 -28.45 -29.79 -72.85
C GLN A 76 -29.62 -29.09 -72.15
N SER A 77 -30.79 -29.75 -72.06
CA SER A 77 -31.96 -29.17 -71.37
C SER A 77 -31.78 -28.95 -69.87
N THR A 78 -30.66 -29.39 -69.29
CA THR A 78 -30.42 -29.34 -67.85
C THR A 78 -29.63 -28.14 -67.39
N GLU A 79 -29.16 -27.28 -68.31
CA GLU A 79 -28.22 -26.18 -68.05
C GLU A 79 -28.55 -25.34 -66.80
N ASP A 80 -29.82 -24.98 -66.60
CA ASP A 80 -30.26 -24.12 -65.49
C ASP A 80 -30.39 -24.79 -64.11
N LEU A 81 -30.25 -26.12 -64.01
CA LEU A 81 -30.46 -26.86 -62.75
C LEU A 81 -29.34 -26.67 -61.70
N GLY A 82 -28.30 -25.88 -61.98
CA GLY A 82 -27.19 -25.62 -61.02
C GLY A 82 -27.45 -24.52 -59.99
N ARG A 83 -28.55 -23.78 -60.13
CA ARG A 83 -28.80 -22.53 -59.37
C ARG A 83 -29.19 -22.74 -57.91
N ASP A 84 -29.70 -23.93 -57.57
CA ASP A 84 -30.13 -24.27 -56.22
C ASP A 84 -29.81 -25.74 -55.91
N LEU A 85 -29.73 -26.07 -54.62
CA LEU A 85 -29.44 -27.45 -54.18
C LEU A 85 -30.52 -28.45 -54.67
N GLY A 86 -31.77 -28.02 -54.79
CA GLY A 86 -32.87 -28.83 -55.31
C GLY A 86 -32.70 -29.17 -56.78
N GLY A 87 -32.28 -28.20 -57.59
CA GLY A 87 -31.89 -28.38 -58.99
C GLY A 87 -30.69 -29.33 -59.12
N VAL A 88 -29.64 -29.13 -58.32
CA VAL A 88 -28.44 -29.98 -58.32
C VAL A 88 -28.80 -31.43 -57.98
N MET A 89 -29.62 -31.67 -56.95
CA MET A 89 -30.07 -33.02 -56.59
C MET A 89 -30.94 -33.66 -57.68
N THR A 90 -31.82 -32.88 -58.31
CA THR A 90 -32.66 -33.36 -59.41
C THR A 90 -31.82 -33.74 -60.62
N MET A 91 -30.79 -32.94 -60.90
CA MET A 91 -29.85 -33.19 -61.97
C MET A 91 -28.97 -34.42 -61.70
N GLN A 92 -28.50 -34.60 -60.46
CA GLN A 92 -27.74 -35.78 -60.07
C GLN A 92 -28.52 -37.09 -60.35
N ARG A 93 -29.82 -37.11 -60.03
CA ARG A 93 -30.68 -38.26 -60.34
C ARG A 93 -30.82 -38.49 -61.86
N ARG A 94 -30.84 -37.42 -62.65
CA ARG A 94 -30.89 -37.50 -64.13
C ARG A 94 -29.58 -38.05 -64.69
N LEU A 95 -28.43 -37.58 -64.20
CA LEU A 95 -27.11 -38.12 -64.57
C LEU A 95 -27.00 -39.62 -64.23
N SER A 96 -27.44 -40.06 -63.05
CA SER A 96 -27.48 -41.51 -62.73
C SER A 96 -28.47 -42.33 -63.58
N GLY A 97 -29.49 -41.68 -64.16
CA GLY A 97 -30.34 -42.29 -65.18
C GLY A 97 -29.63 -42.42 -66.51
N LEU A 98 -28.92 -41.36 -66.91
CA LEU A 98 -28.13 -41.30 -68.13
C LEU A 98 -26.96 -42.30 -68.11
N GLU A 99 -26.28 -42.51 -66.98
CA GLU A 99 -25.24 -43.55 -66.83
C GLU A 99 -25.74 -44.95 -67.22
N ARG A 100 -26.99 -45.29 -66.84
CA ARG A 100 -27.62 -46.55 -67.23
C ARG A 100 -27.91 -46.60 -68.73
N ASP A 101 -28.41 -45.49 -69.29
CA ASP A 101 -28.66 -45.37 -70.72
C ASP A 101 -27.35 -45.45 -71.53
N MET A 102 -26.26 -44.87 -71.01
CA MET A 102 -24.91 -44.94 -71.60
C MET A 102 -24.43 -46.39 -71.70
N ALA A 103 -24.61 -47.19 -70.64
CA ALA A 103 -24.24 -48.60 -70.67
C ALA A 103 -25.05 -49.40 -71.72
N ALA A 104 -26.35 -49.10 -71.83
CA ALA A 104 -27.22 -49.73 -72.82
C ALA A 104 -26.86 -49.33 -74.26
N ILE A 105 -26.56 -48.05 -74.50
CA ILE A 105 -26.08 -47.54 -75.79
C ILE A 105 -24.75 -48.20 -76.17
N GLN A 106 -23.77 -48.23 -75.26
CA GLN A 106 -22.47 -48.87 -75.52
C GLN A 106 -22.64 -50.34 -75.92
N SER A 107 -23.49 -51.10 -75.22
CA SER A 107 -23.74 -52.49 -75.59
C SER A 107 -24.39 -52.63 -76.98
N LYS A 108 -25.27 -51.71 -77.37
CA LYS A 108 -25.87 -51.69 -78.72
C LYS A 108 -24.85 -51.31 -79.79
N LEU A 109 -23.92 -50.39 -79.50
CA LEU A 109 -22.81 -50.05 -80.40
C LEU A 109 -21.91 -51.26 -80.63
N ASP A 110 -21.49 -51.96 -79.58
CA ASP A 110 -20.61 -53.14 -79.70
C ASP A 110 -21.26 -54.23 -80.58
N GLN A 111 -22.59 -54.39 -80.48
CA GLN A 111 -23.36 -55.29 -81.34
C GLN A 111 -23.36 -54.84 -82.81
N LEU A 112 -23.62 -53.56 -83.06
CA LEU A 112 -23.63 -52.99 -84.41
C LEU A 112 -22.25 -53.00 -85.06
N GLU A 113 -21.17 -52.78 -84.30
CA GLU A 113 -19.80 -52.88 -84.81
C GLU A 113 -19.42 -54.32 -85.21
N LEU A 114 -19.87 -55.30 -84.43
CA LEU A 114 -19.68 -56.72 -84.76
C LEU A 114 -20.50 -57.12 -85.99
N GLU A 115 -21.72 -56.59 -86.12
CA GLU A 115 -22.57 -56.81 -87.30
C GLU A 115 -21.99 -56.14 -88.55
N ALA A 116 -21.55 -54.89 -88.44
CA ALA A 116 -20.87 -54.15 -89.49
C ALA A 116 -19.64 -54.93 -90.02
N SER A 117 -18.80 -55.44 -89.13
CA SER A 117 -17.61 -56.22 -89.51
C SER A 117 -17.94 -57.49 -90.30
N LYS A 118 -19.09 -58.12 -90.02
CA LYS A 118 -19.58 -59.29 -90.78
C LYS A 118 -20.13 -58.85 -92.14
N LEU A 119 -20.98 -57.83 -92.16
CA LEU A 119 -21.60 -57.31 -93.38
C LEU A 119 -20.57 -56.72 -94.36
N GLU A 120 -19.52 -56.05 -93.88
CA GLU A 120 -18.41 -55.56 -94.71
C GLU A 120 -17.67 -56.70 -95.42
N LYS A 121 -17.53 -57.86 -94.76
CA LYS A 121 -16.89 -59.05 -95.32
C LYS A 121 -17.79 -59.73 -96.36
N ASP A 122 -19.08 -59.80 -96.09
CA ASP A 122 -20.06 -60.46 -96.95
C ASP A 122 -20.49 -59.57 -98.15
N HIS A 123 -20.38 -58.24 -98.01
CA HIS A 123 -20.78 -57.23 -99.00
C HIS A 123 -19.69 -56.16 -99.22
N PRO A 124 -18.64 -56.45 -100.02
CA PRO A 124 -17.55 -55.50 -100.26
C PRO A 124 -18.00 -54.22 -100.99
N ASP A 125 -19.08 -54.30 -101.78
CA ASP A 125 -19.61 -53.16 -102.55
C ASP A 125 -20.30 -52.12 -101.64
N GLU A 126 -20.86 -52.54 -100.50
CA GLU A 126 -21.57 -51.69 -99.53
C GLU A 126 -20.71 -51.37 -98.29
N ALA A 127 -19.51 -51.98 -98.19
CA ALA A 127 -18.61 -51.85 -97.05
C ALA A 127 -18.24 -50.39 -96.73
N LYS A 128 -18.08 -49.54 -97.74
CA LYS A 128 -17.78 -48.11 -97.54
C LYS A 128 -18.92 -47.37 -96.84
N ASP A 129 -20.17 -47.67 -97.18
CA ASP A 129 -21.34 -47.01 -96.61
C ASP A 129 -21.65 -47.54 -95.21
N ILE A 130 -21.44 -48.84 -94.97
CA ILE A 130 -21.47 -49.45 -93.63
C ILE A 130 -20.42 -48.80 -92.73
N HIS A 131 -19.18 -48.68 -93.21
CA HIS A 131 -18.08 -48.05 -92.46
C HIS A 131 -18.39 -46.57 -92.13
N ASN A 132 -18.89 -45.80 -93.10
CA ASN A 132 -19.33 -44.43 -92.88
C ASN A 132 -20.41 -44.35 -91.79
N LYS A 133 -21.32 -45.33 -91.74
CA LYS A 133 -22.40 -45.35 -90.75
C LYS A 133 -21.90 -45.64 -89.34
N VAL A 134 -20.98 -46.60 -89.19
CA VAL A 134 -20.30 -46.88 -87.92
C VAL A 134 -19.53 -45.65 -87.44
N ASN A 135 -18.78 -44.98 -88.33
CA ASN A 135 -18.07 -43.74 -88.00
C ASN A 135 -19.02 -42.63 -87.55
N GLN A 136 -20.20 -42.51 -88.18
CA GLN A 136 -21.22 -41.55 -87.76
C GLN A 136 -21.74 -41.84 -86.35
N ILE A 137 -22.08 -43.10 -86.04
CA ILE A 137 -22.52 -43.50 -84.69
C ILE A 137 -21.44 -43.19 -83.66
N ASN A 138 -20.19 -43.59 -83.95
CA ASN A 138 -19.07 -43.35 -83.05
C ASN A 138 -18.83 -41.85 -82.82
N SER A 139 -18.95 -41.01 -83.85
CA SER A 139 -18.85 -39.56 -83.71
C SER A 139 -19.89 -38.98 -82.76
N VAL A 140 -21.18 -39.33 -82.91
CA VAL A 140 -22.27 -38.82 -82.05
C VAL A 140 -22.16 -39.41 -80.63
N TRP A 141 -21.64 -40.63 -80.50
CA TRP A 141 -21.35 -41.25 -79.21
C TRP A 141 -20.24 -40.53 -78.44
N TYR A 142 -19.15 -40.15 -79.11
CA TYR A 142 -18.09 -39.34 -78.50
C TYR A 142 -18.58 -37.95 -78.12
N GLU A 143 -19.43 -37.33 -78.94
CA GLU A 143 -20.07 -36.06 -78.61
C GLU A 143 -20.91 -36.16 -77.32
N LEU A 144 -21.74 -37.20 -77.18
CA LEU A 144 -22.51 -37.43 -75.96
C LEU A 144 -21.60 -37.63 -74.74
N LYS A 145 -20.54 -38.44 -74.86
CA LYS A 145 -19.57 -38.64 -73.77
C LYS A 145 -18.93 -37.33 -73.31
N GLU A 146 -18.52 -36.49 -74.26
CA GLU A 146 -17.86 -35.22 -73.93
C GLU A 146 -18.83 -34.20 -73.32
N ILE A 147 -20.06 -34.10 -73.83
CA ILE A 147 -21.09 -33.24 -73.24
C ILE A 147 -21.45 -33.70 -71.83
N LEU A 148 -21.60 -35.02 -71.61
CA LEU A 148 -21.88 -35.58 -70.29
C LEU A 148 -20.76 -35.31 -69.30
N ARG A 149 -19.49 -35.53 -69.71
CA ARG A 149 -18.31 -35.25 -68.88
C ARG A 149 -18.25 -33.77 -68.45
N ARG A 150 -18.41 -32.84 -69.41
CA ARG A 150 -18.44 -31.39 -69.10
C ARG A 150 -19.59 -31.03 -68.16
N ARG A 151 -20.74 -31.68 -68.33
CA ARG A 151 -21.90 -31.43 -67.48
C ARG A 151 -21.70 -31.96 -66.06
N GLU A 152 -21.10 -33.13 -65.90
CA GLU A 152 -20.72 -33.71 -64.60
C GLU A 152 -19.73 -32.80 -63.85
N GLU A 153 -18.70 -32.30 -64.54
CA GLU A 153 -17.72 -31.35 -63.97
C GLU A 153 -18.40 -30.06 -63.51
N SER A 154 -19.15 -29.39 -64.39
CA SER A 154 -19.87 -28.17 -64.06
C SER A 154 -20.91 -28.36 -62.95
N MET A 155 -21.58 -29.52 -62.89
CA MET A 155 -22.52 -29.81 -61.81
C MET A 155 -21.79 -30.09 -60.48
N GLY A 156 -20.62 -30.72 -60.52
CA GLY A 156 -19.77 -30.91 -59.35
C GLY A 156 -19.41 -29.56 -58.72
N GLU A 157 -18.92 -28.62 -59.53
CA GLU A 157 -18.61 -27.25 -59.11
C GLU A 157 -19.83 -26.53 -58.53
N ALA A 158 -21.00 -26.62 -59.21
CA ALA A 158 -22.24 -26.04 -58.71
C ALA A 158 -22.68 -26.66 -57.37
N ALA A 159 -22.55 -27.97 -57.20
CA ALA A 159 -22.90 -28.66 -55.96
C ALA A 159 -22.02 -28.22 -54.78
N GLU A 160 -20.72 -28.09 -55.01
CA GLU A 160 -19.76 -27.60 -54.01
C GLU A 160 -20.05 -26.14 -53.63
N LEU A 161 -20.35 -25.29 -54.62
CA LEU A 161 -20.76 -23.90 -54.39
C LEU A 161 -22.04 -23.81 -53.56
N GLN A 162 -23.07 -24.59 -53.86
CA GLN A 162 -24.33 -24.57 -53.07
C GLN A 162 -24.10 -25.05 -51.63
N LYS A 163 -23.25 -26.06 -51.44
CA LYS A 163 -22.87 -26.51 -50.09
C LYS A 163 -22.17 -25.38 -49.33
N PHE A 164 -21.21 -24.72 -49.97
CA PHE A 164 -20.50 -23.57 -49.40
C PHE A 164 -21.45 -22.42 -49.04
N LEU A 165 -22.39 -22.04 -49.91
CA LEU A 165 -23.35 -20.97 -49.64
C LEU A 165 -24.22 -21.26 -48.41
N ARG A 166 -24.64 -22.52 -48.22
CA ARG A 166 -25.39 -22.93 -47.03
C ARG A 166 -24.53 -22.86 -45.77
N ASP A 167 -23.29 -23.31 -45.84
CA ASP A 167 -22.37 -23.26 -44.70
C ASP A 167 -22.05 -21.79 -44.35
N LEU A 168 -21.93 -20.92 -45.36
CA LEU A 168 -21.83 -19.46 -45.21
C LEU A 168 -23.08 -18.85 -44.54
N ASP A 169 -24.29 -19.26 -44.94
CA ASP A 169 -25.54 -18.78 -44.31
C ASP A 169 -25.61 -19.18 -42.83
N HIS A 170 -25.19 -20.40 -42.50
CA HIS A 170 -25.13 -20.86 -41.13
C HIS A 170 -24.15 -20.03 -40.29
N PHE A 171 -22.96 -19.77 -40.83
CA PHE A 171 -21.96 -18.94 -40.18
C PHE A 171 -22.45 -17.48 -40.02
N SER A 172 -23.07 -16.89 -41.04
CA SER A 172 -23.64 -15.54 -40.96
C SER A 172 -24.74 -15.43 -39.90
N ALA A 173 -25.57 -16.46 -39.76
CA ALA A 173 -26.59 -16.51 -38.70
C ALA A 173 -25.97 -16.58 -37.29
N TRP A 174 -24.91 -17.39 -37.13
CA TRP A 174 -24.14 -17.43 -35.90
C TRP A 174 -23.49 -16.07 -35.59
N LEU A 175 -22.83 -15.45 -36.59
CA LEU A 175 -22.17 -14.16 -36.46
C LEU A 175 -23.15 -13.08 -35.99
N THR A 176 -24.31 -12.98 -36.63
CA THR A 176 -25.36 -12.01 -36.27
C THR A 176 -25.89 -12.24 -34.85
N ARG A 177 -26.10 -13.51 -34.46
CA ARG A 177 -26.52 -13.87 -33.09
C ARG A 177 -25.47 -13.43 -32.07
N THR A 178 -24.19 -13.72 -32.33
CA THR A 178 -23.10 -13.40 -31.41
C THR A 178 -22.89 -11.89 -31.30
N GLN A 179 -22.97 -11.14 -32.41
CA GLN A 179 -22.98 -9.68 -32.39
C GLN A 179 -24.12 -9.13 -31.53
N THR A 180 -25.32 -9.71 -31.63
CA THR A 180 -26.47 -9.31 -30.79
C THR A 180 -26.22 -9.57 -29.30
N LEU A 181 -25.57 -10.68 -28.96
CA LEU A 181 -25.22 -11.00 -27.56
C LEU A 181 -24.17 -10.02 -27.02
N VAL A 182 -23.15 -9.67 -27.82
CA VAL A 182 -22.12 -8.69 -27.43
C VAL A 182 -22.69 -7.28 -27.32
N ALA A 183 -23.66 -6.93 -28.16
CA ALA A 183 -24.36 -5.64 -28.16
C ALA A 183 -25.34 -5.46 -26.99
N SER A 184 -25.51 -6.46 -26.10
CA SER A 184 -26.46 -6.32 -24.99
C SER A 184 -26.11 -5.12 -24.10
N GLU A 185 -27.12 -4.40 -23.63
CA GLU A 185 -26.95 -3.19 -22.80
C GLU A 185 -26.91 -3.52 -21.29
N ASP A 186 -26.54 -4.73 -20.90
CA ASP A 186 -26.54 -5.12 -19.49
C ASP A 186 -25.51 -4.30 -18.69
N ILE A 187 -25.99 -3.58 -17.66
CA ILE A 187 -25.20 -2.76 -16.74
C ILE A 187 -25.26 -3.40 -15.35
N PRO A 188 -24.13 -3.86 -14.78
CA PRO A 188 -24.14 -4.52 -13.49
C PRO A 188 -24.45 -3.52 -12.36
N ASN A 189 -25.33 -3.92 -11.44
CA ASN A 189 -25.69 -3.16 -10.25
C ASN A 189 -24.95 -3.63 -9.00
N THR A 190 -24.32 -4.80 -9.06
CA THR A 190 -23.54 -5.37 -7.96
C THR A 190 -22.21 -5.91 -8.47
N LEU A 191 -21.23 -6.05 -7.57
CA LEU A 191 -19.93 -6.62 -7.91
C LEU A 191 -20.06 -8.06 -8.45
N SER A 192 -20.90 -8.88 -7.82
CA SER A 192 -21.12 -10.27 -8.24
C SER A 192 -21.76 -10.36 -9.63
N GLU A 193 -22.69 -9.46 -9.95
CA GLU A 193 -23.29 -9.38 -11.29
C GLU A 193 -22.26 -8.93 -12.34
N ALA A 194 -21.39 -7.98 -12.01
CA ALA A 194 -20.30 -7.55 -12.89
C ALA A 194 -19.33 -8.70 -13.21
N GLU A 195 -18.94 -9.49 -12.20
CA GLU A 195 -18.09 -10.68 -12.36
C GLU A 195 -18.79 -11.74 -13.23
N GLN A 196 -20.09 -11.96 -13.02
CA GLN A 196 -20.86 -12.90 -13.83
C GLN A 196 -20.90 -12.47 -15.31
N LEU A 197 -21.19 -11.19 -15.59
CA LEU A 197 -21.23 -10.66 -16.95
C LEU A 197 -19.86 -10.74 -17.63
N LEU A 198 -18.76 -10.45 -16.91
CA LEU A 198 -17.40 -10.62 -17.44
C LEU A 198 -17.08 -12.08 -17.77
N ASN A 199 -17.50 -13.02 -16.93
CA ASN A 199 -17.33 -14.45 -17.19
C ASN A 199 -18.13 -14.90 -18.42
N GLN A 200 -19.39 -14.45 -18.55
CA GLN A 200 -20.21 -14.72 -19.73
C GLN A 200 -19.56 -14.14 -21.00
N HIS A 201 -19.05 -12.90 -20.94
CA HIS A 201 -18.34 -12.25 -22.04
C HIS A 201 -17.05 -12.98 -22.44
N GLN A 202 -16.36 -13.58 -21.46
CA GLN A 202 -15.20 -14.42 -21.70
C GLN A 202 -15.57 -15.75 -22.37
N THR A 203 -16.70 -16.37 -22.00
CA THR A 203 -17.23 -17.55 -22.70
C THR A 203 -17.58 -17.25 -24.16
N ILE A 204 -18.15 -16.07 -24.43
CA ILE A 204 -18.40 -15.60 -25.80
C ILE A 204 -17.07 -15.48 -26.57
N LYS A 205 -16.00 -14.97 -25.94
CA LYS A 205 -14.68 -14.89 -26.59
C LYS A 205 -14.14 -16.25 -26.99
N GLU A 206 -14.26 -17.23 -26.11
CA GLU A 206 -13.85 -18.61 -26.40
C GLU A 206 -14.66 -19.19 -27.56
N GLU A 207 -15.94 -18.82 -27.69
CA GLU A 207 -16.76 -19.18 -28.85
C GLU A 207 -16.26 -18.52 -30.12
N ILE A 208 -16.02 -17.21 -30.11
CA ILE A 208 -15.44 -16.48 -31.24
C ILE A 208 -14.12 -17.12 -31.69
N ASP A 209 -13.24 -17.45 -30.74
CA ASP A 209 -11.94 -18.06 -31.03
C ASP A 209 -12.06 -19.46 -31.64
N ARG A 210 -13.07 -20.25 -31.24
CA ARG A 210 -13.34 -21.55 -31.86
C ARG A 210 -13.78 -21.43 -33.33
N TYR A 211 -14.52 -20.38 -33.68
CA TYR A 211 -14.97 -20.12 -35.06
C TYR A 211 -13.93 -19.40 -35.93
N GLY A 212 -12.83 -18.92 -35.35
CA GLY A 212 -11.75 -18.23 -36.09
C GLY A 212 -11.16 -19.05 -37.25
N PRO A 213 -10.83 -20.35 -37.08
CA PRO A 213 -10.39 -21.20 -38.18
C PRO A 213 -11.45 -21.39 -39.27
N ASP A 214 -12.72 -21.54 -38.88
CA ASP A 214 -13.84 -21.70 -39.82
C ASP A 214 -14.04 -20.44 -40.67
N TYR A 215 -13.93 -19.26 -40.05
CA TYR A 215 -13.91 -17.97 -40.73
C TYR A 215 -12.79 -17.90 -41.78
N ALA A 216 -11.56 -18.23 -41.38
CA ALA A 216 -10.39 -18.20 -42.27
C ALA A 216 -10.57 -19.18 -43.46
N GLN A 217 -11.09 -20.38 -43.20
CA GLN A 217 -11.39 -21.37 -44.24
C GLN A 217 -12.47 -20.85 -45.21
N MET A 218 -13.55 -20.29 -44.68
CA MET A 218 -14.68 -19.78 -45.49
C MET A 218 -14.21 -18.63 -46.39
N LYS A 219 -13.38 -17.73 -45.86
CA LYS A 219 -12.79 -16.60 -46.59
C LYS A 219 -11.87 -17.09 -47.72
N GLU A 220 -10.93 -17.98 -47.41
CA GLU A 220 -9.99 -18.52 -48.39
C GLU A 220 -10.70 -19.27 -49.52
N TYR A 221 -11.64 -20.15 -49.17
CA TYR A 221 -12.42 -20.90 -50.16
C TYR A 221 -13.27 -19.96 -51.02
N GLY A 222 -13.96 -18.99 -50.41
CA GLY A 222 -14.75 -18.01 -51.12
C GLY A 222 -13.94 -17.19 -52.12
N HIS A 223 -12.72 -16.76 -51.76
CA HIS A 223 -11.82 -16.06 -52.68
C HIS A 223 -11.32 -16.97 -53.81
N CYS A 224 -10.99 -18.24 -53.53
CA CYS A 224 -10.59 -19.19 -54.56
C CYS A 224 -11.71 -19.41 -55.59
N VAL A 225 -12.95 -19.60 -55.12
CA VAL A 225 -14.12 -19.79 -55.98
C VAL A 225 -14.41 -18.57 -56.86
N ILE A 226 -14.21 -17.36 -56.34
CA ILE A 226 -14.44 -16.13 -57.10
C ILE A 226 -13.30 -15.84 -58.11
N ARG A 227 -12.06 -16.27 -57.83
CA ARG A 227 -10.90 -15.97 -58.69
C ARG A 227 -11.06 -16.55 -60.09
N ASP A 228 -11.60 -17.75 -60.18
CA ASP A 228 -11.65 -18.53 -61.41
C ASP A 228 -13.03 -18.44 -62.10
N ALA A 229 -13.97 -17.64 -61.56
CA ALA A 229 -15.35 -17.51 -62.02
C ALA A 229 -15.61 -16.29 -62.93
N ASP A 230 -16.66 -16.38 -63.77
CA ASP A 230 -17.10 -15.27 -64.63
C ASP A 230 -17.67 -14.14 -63.78
N THR A 231 -17.17 -12.91 -64.01
CA THR A 231 -17.58 -11.71 -63.28
C THR A 231 -18.99 -11.24 -63.60
N THR A 232 -19.62 -11.80 -64.63
CA THR A 232 -20.96 -11.42 -65.09
C THR A 232 -22.08 -12.24 -64.43
N ASP A 233 -21.76 -13.40 -63.86
CA ASP A 233 -22.77 -14.29 -63.29
C ASP A 233 -23.31 -13.73 -61.94
N PRO A 234 -24.63 -13.48 -61.84
CA PRO A 234 -25.27 -12.96 -60.62
C PRO A 234 -24.96 -13.76 -59.35
N GLN A 235 -24.75 -15.08 -59.45
CA GLN A 235 -24.45 -15.92 -58.29
C GLN A 235 -23.11 -15.57 -57.65
N TYR A 236 -22.09 -15.29 -58.46
CA TYR A 236 -20.76 -14.93 -57.98
C TYR A 236 -20.66 -13.46 -57.54
N ILE A 237 -21.47 -12.57 -58.13
CA ILE A 237 -21.63 -11.18 -57.65
C ILE A 237 -22.21 -11.19 -56.23
N PHE A 238 -23.31 -11.91 -56.02
CA PHE A 238 -23.95 -12.02 -54.70
C PHE A 238 -23.04 -12.70 -53.68
N LEU A 239 -22.29 -13.73 -54.10
CA LEU A 239 -21.29 -14.35 -53.22
C LEU A 239 -20.22 -13.36 -52.77
N ARG A 240 -19.72 -12.50 -53.67
CA ARG A 240 -18.74 -11.48 -53.32
C ARG A 240 -19.28 -10.48 -52.30
N GLU A 241 -20.50 -10.02 -52.47
CA GLU A 241 -21.15 -9.13 -51.49
C GLU A 241 -21.31 -9.81 -50.13
N ARG A 242 -21.72 -11.08 -50.10
CA ARG A 242 -21.84 -11.86 -48.86
C ARG A 242 -20.50 -12.07 -48.16
N LEU A 243 -19.42 -12.32 -48.89
CA LEU A 243 -18.07 -12.45 -48.31
C LEU A 243 -17.53 -11.12 -47.77
N ASN A 244 -17.85 -10.00 -48.43
CA ASN A 244 -17.50 -8.68 -47.90
C ASN A 244 -18.27 -8.40 -46.61
N ALA A 245 -19.59 -8.64 -46.59
CA ALA A 245 -20.40 -8.49 -45.38
C ALA A 245 -19.94 -9.40 -44.23
N LEU A 246 -19.44 -10.60 -44.56
CA LEU A 246 -18.84 -11.51 -43.60
C LEU A 246 -17.55 -10.93 -42.99
N ASP A 247 -16.64 -10.40 -43.81
CA ASP A 247 -15.38 -9.78 -43.35
C ASP A 247 -15.67 -8.54 -42.48
N ASP A 248 -16.58 -7.68 -42.93
CA ASP A 248 -17.02 -6.51 -42.19
C ASP A 248 -17.62 -6.90 -40.83
N GLY A 249 -18.56 -7.85 -40.82
CA GLY A 249 -19.21 -8.31 -39.59
C GLY A 249 -18.26 -9.03 -38.62
N TRP A 250 -17.29 -9.78 -39.13
CA TRP A 250 -16.26 -10.43 -38.30
C TRP A 250 -15.36 -9.39 -37.61
N ASN A 251 -14.89 -8.41 -38.37
CA ASN A 251 -14.05 -7.33 -37.84
C ASN A 251 -14.83 -6.44 -36.86
N GLU A 252 -16.10 -6.16 -37.16
CA GLU A 252 -17.01 -5.44 -36.26
C GLU A 252 -17.23 -6.21 -34.96
N LEU A 253 -17.47 -7.52 -35.02
CA LEU A 253 -17.64 -8.35 -33.82
C LEU A 253 -16.43 -8.29 -32.89
N ASP A 254 -15.21 -8.36 -33.44
CA ASP A 254 -13.98 -8.23 -32.65
C ASP A 254 -13.88 -6.87 -31.95
N GLN A 255 -14.17 -5.78 -32.67
CA GLN A 255 -14.20 -4.43 -32.11
C GLN A 255 -15.26 -4.27 -31.03
N MET A 256 -16.49 -4.72 -31.29
CA MET A 256 -17.60 -4.70 -30.32
C MET A 256 -17.24 -5.48 -29.06
N TRP A 257 -16.61 -6.65 -29.21
CA TRP A 257 -16.22 -7.46 -28.08
C TRP A 257 -15.19 -6.76 -27.19
N HIS A 258 -14.18 -6.13 -27.81
CA HIS A 258 -13.17 -5.34 -27.10
C HIS A 258 -13.77 -4.13 -26.39
N GLN A 259 -14.66 -3.38 -27.06
CA GLN A 259 -15.36 -2.25 -26.46
C GLN A 259 -16.21 -2.67 -25.27
N LYS A 260 -17.04 -3.71 -25.43
CA LYS A 260 -17.88 -4.25 -24.35
C LYS A 260 -17.04 -4.75 -23.18
N LYS A 261 -15.90 -5.39 -23.43
CA LYS A 261 -14.97 -5.82 -22.38
C LYS A 261 -14.44 -4.65 -21.55
N ASN A 262 -14.03 -3.57 -22.21
CA ASN A 262 -13.55 -2.37 -21.51
C ASN A 262 -14.68 -1.77 -20.66
N MET A 263 -15.89 -1.62 -21.23
CA MET A 263 -17.06 -1.12 -20.50
C MET A 263 -17.42 -1.99 -19.28
N LEU A 264 -17.42 -3.31 -19.41
CA LEU A 264 -17.70 -4.23 -18.30
C LEU A 264 -16.60 -4.18 -17.22
N THR A 265 -15.35 -4.00 -17.63
CA THR A 265 -14.22 -3.86 -16.70
C THR A 265 -14.34 -2.56 -15.90
N GLU A 266 -14.63 -1.45 -16.57
CA GLU A 266 -14.89 -0.16 -15.92
C GLU A 266 -16.11 -0.26 -14.99
N ALA A 267 -17.21 -0.88 -15.44
CA ALA A 267 -18.37 -1.12 -14.58
C ALA A 267 -18.04 -1.95 -13.33
N MET A 268 -17.21 -3.00 -13.45
CA MET A 268 -16.74 -3.79 -12.31
C MET A 268 -15.91 -2.93 -11.34
N GLN A 269 -14.97 -2.13 -11.86
CA GLN A 269 -14.15 -1.22 -11.06
C GLN A 269 -15.01 -0.21 -10.30
N TYR A 270 -16.05 0.34 -10.95
CA TYR A 270 -17.02 1.20 -10.28
C TYR A 270 -17.76 0.48 -9.15
N GLN A 271 -18.21 -0.77 -9.37
CA GLN A 271 -18.88 -1.53 -8.30
C GLN A 271 -17.95 -1.86 -7.12
N MET A 272 -16.66 -2.11 -7.38
CA MET A 272 -15.65 -2.23 -6.32
C MET A 272 -15.51 -0.92 -5.53
N PHE A 273 -15.42 0.22 -6.22
CA PHE A 273 -15.37 1.53 -5.58
C PHE A 273 -16.60 1.80 -4.72
N VAL A 274 -17.80 1.48 -5.21
CA VAL A 274 -19.05 1.66 -4.44
C VAL A 274 -19.05 0.82 -3.17
N ARG A 275 -18.66 -0.47 -3.27
CA ARG A 275 -18.55 -1.36 -2.11
C ARG A 275 -17.60 -0.77 -1.05
N ASP A 276 -16.41 -0.36 -1.46
CA ASP A 276 -15.37 0.11 -0.54
C ASP A 276 -15.73 1.50 0.03
N SER A 277 -16.34 2.36 -0.78
CA SER A 277 -16.89 3.66 -0.34
C SER A 277 -17.96 3.47 0.72
N ASN A 278 -18.87 2.51 0.54
CA ASN A 278 -19.92 2.24 1.54
C ASN A 278 -19.31 1.73 2.86
N GLN A 279 -18.25 0.92 2.79
CA GLN A 279 -17.52 0.50 4.00
C GLN A 279 -16.85 1.69 4.70
N ALA A 280 -16.21 2.59 3.95
CA ALA A 280 -15.63 3.81 4.49
C ALA A 280 -16.69 4.72 5.13
N GLU A 281 -17.85 4.91 4.48
CA GLU A 281 -18.96 5.69 5.03
C GLU A 281 -19.49 5.11 6.35
N ILE A 282 -19.59 3.78 6.48
CA ILE A 282 -19.98 3.14 7.74
C ILE A 282 -18.97 3.45 8.86
N LEU A 283 -17.67 3.38 8.56
CA LEU A 283 -16.62 3.72 9.52
C LEU A 283 -16.70 5.19 9.96
N LEU A 284 -16.92 6.10 9.01
CA LEU A 284 -17.09 7.53 9.28
C LEU A 284 -18.35 7.80 10.12
N ASN A 285 -19.48 7.14 9.82
CA ASN A 285 -20.70 7.26 10.61
C ASN A 285 -20.48 6.82 12.07
N HIS A 286 -19.72 5.73 12.29
CA HIS A 286 -19.38 5.30 13.65
C HIS A 286 -18.48 6.32 14.38
N GLN A 287 -17.51 6.91 13.67
CA GLN A 287 -16.66 7.98 14.22
C GLN A 287 -17.48 9.22 14.60
N GLU A 288 -18.36 9.67 13.70
CA GLU A 288 -19.26 10.81 13.94
C GLU A 288 -20.16 10.57 15.15
N ALA A 289 -20.74 9.37 15.27
CA ALA A 289 -21.59 9.01 16.40
C ALA A 289 -20.81 8.98 17.74
N TYR A 290 -19.58 8.46 17.74
CA TYR A 290 -18.71 8.48 18.92
C TYR A 290 -18.37 9.92 19.33
N LEU A 291 -17.87 10.73 18.40
CA LEU A 291 -17.48 12.12 18.65
C LEU A 291 -18.66 12.97 19.12
N ALA A 292 -19.86 12.76 18.56
CA ALA A 292 -21.07 13.46 18.99
C ALA A 292 -21.44 13.10 20.44
N ARG A 293 -21.41 11.80 20.79
CA ARG A 293 -21.73 11.32 22.14
C ARG A 293 -20.75 11.82 23.20
N GLU A 294 -19.46 11.82 22.89
CA GLU A 294 -18.44 12.21 23.88
C GLU A 294 -18.33 13.72 24.04
N ARG A 295 -18.67 14.51 23.02
CA ARG A 295 -18.72 15.98 23.11
C ARG A 295 -19.67 16.49 24.19
N GLU A 296 -20.74 15.74 24.50
CA GLU A 296 -21.72 16.09 25.52
C GLU A 296 -21.30 15.69 26.93
N GLN A 297 -20.28 14.83 27.08
CA GLN A 297 -19.80 14.36 28.39
C GLN A 297 -18.76 15.32 28.94
N GLN A 298 -19.14 16.13 29.93
CA GLN A 298 -18.19 16.91 30.71
C GLN A 298 -17.59 16.08 31.84
N PRO A 299 -16.26 16.06 32.00
CA PRO A 299 -15.62 15.38 33.12
C PRO A 299 -15.97 16.04 34.45
N LYS A 300 -16.11 15.24 35.51
CA LYS A 300 -16.52 15.72 36.84
C LYS A 300 -15.45 15.52 37.92
N SER A 301 -14.48 14.65 37.67
CA SER A 301 -13.39 14.32 38.59
C SER A 301 -12.12 14.04 37.81
N PHE A 302 -10.98 13.99 38.53
CA PHE A 302 -9.69 13.58 37.96
C PHE A 302 -9.78 12.17 37.34
N ASP A 303 -10.29 11.20 38.09
CA ASP A 303 -10.46 9.82 37.64
C ASP A 303 -11.35 9.72 36.38
N ASP A 304 -12.43 10.51 36.31
CA ASP A 304 -13.32 10.54 35.16
C ASP A 304 -12.59 11.04 33.90
N VAL A 305 -11.72 12.06 34.03
CA VAL A 305 -10.92 12.56 32.90
C VAL A 305 -9.94 11.51 32.42
N GLU A 306 -9.20 10.84 33.31
CA GLU A 306 -8.24 9.81 32.90
C GLU A 306 -8.93 8.66 32.15
N ILE A 307 -10.11 8.25 32.62
CA ILE A 307 -10.92 7.23 31.94
C ILE A 307 -11.35 7.71 30.55
N LEU A 308 -11.80 8.96 30.41
CA LEU A 308 -12.21 9.53 29.12
C LEU A 308 -11.02 9.67 28.16
N ILE A 309 -9.86 10.10 28.64
CA ILE A 309 -8.61 10.16 27.84
C ILE A 309 -8.28 8.78 27.31
N LYS A 310 -8.26 7.76 28.19
CA LYS A 310 -7.95 6.39 27.77
C LYS A 310 -8.93 5.86 26.71
N LYS A 311 -10.24 6.10 26.90
CA LYS A 311 -11.25 5.74 25.88
C LYS A 311 -11.02 6.45 24.56
N HIS A 312 -10.62 7.72 24.60
CA HIS A 312 -10.34 8.53 23.42
C HIS A 312 -9.05 8.08 22.70
N GLU A 313 -8.04 7.63 23.44
CA GLU A 313 -6.82 7.01 22.89
C GLU A 313 -7.12 5.68 22.17
N ASP A 314 -7.97 4.83 22.76
CA ASP A 314 -8.44 3.59 22.13
C ASP A 314 -9.21 3.89 20.83
N PHE A 315 -10.05 4.94 20.85
CA PHE A 315 -10.74 5.44 19.67
C PHE A 315 -9.75 5.94 18.59
N PHE A 316 -8.75 6.74 18.97
CA PHE A 316 -7.72 7.25 18.06
C PHE A 316 -6.90 6.13 17.41
N THR A 317 -6.57 5.10 18.18
CA THR A 317 -5.88 3.91 17.67
C THR A 317 -6.73 3.21 16.60
N THR A 318 -8.03 3.05 16.88
CA THR A 318 -8.99 2.47 15.93
C THR A 318 -9.19 3.34 14.69
N MET A 319 -9.23 4.67 14.85
CA MET A 319 -9.33 5.63 13.76
C MET A 319 -8.10 5.57 12.85
N SER A 320 -6.90 5.49 13.43
CA SER A 320 -5.64 5.41 12.70
C SER A 320 -5.50 4.08 11.95
N ALA A 321 -5.91 2.96 12.57
CA ALA A 321 -5.91 1.64 11.91
C ALA A 321 -6.86 1.56 10.69
N ASN A 322 -7.90 2.41 10.66
CA ASN A 322 -8.85 2.47 9.55
C ASN A 322 -8.50 3.55 8.50
N GLU A 323 -7.49 4.38 8.75
CA GLU A 323 -7.05 5.45 7.84
C GLU A 323 -6.65 4.88 6.47
N ASP A 324 -5.87 3.79 6.46
CA ASP A 324 -5.43 3.13 5.22
C ASP A 324 -6.60 2.70 4.32
N LYS A 325 -7.73 2.28 4.91
CA LYS A 325 -8.92 1.89 4.14
C LYS A 325 -9.58 3.09 3.49
N ILE A 326 -9.72 4.20 4.23
CA ILE A 326 -10.34 5.43 3.73
C ILE A 326 -9.45 6.08 2.66
N GLN A 327 -8.14 6.14 2.90
CA GLN A 327 -7.17 6.63 1.92
C GLN A 327 -7.06 5.71 0.71
N GLY A 328 -7.22 4.39 0.90
CA GLY A 328 -7.32 3.41 -0.18
C GLY A 328 -8.48 3.71 -1.13
N VAL A 329 -9.66 4.05 -0.62
CA VAL A 329 -10.82 4.46 -1.44
C VAL A 329 -10.51 5.72 -2.26
N CYS A 330 -9.87 6.71 -1.65
CA CYS A 330 -9.52 7.97 -2.31
C CYS A 330 -8.45 7.75 -3.40
N SER A 331 -7.43 6.94 -3.11
CA SER A 331 -6.37 6.59 -4.06
C SER A 331 -6.91 5.78 -5.24
N PHE A 332 -7.84 4.85 -4.97
CA PHE A 332 -8.51 4.07 -6.01
C PHE A 332 -9.34 4.96 -6.92
N ALA A 333 -10.11 5.90 -6.36
CA ALA A 333 -10.87 6.89 -7.12
C ALA A 333 -9.97 7.75 -8.03
N GLN A 334 -8.85 8.23 -7.52
CA GLN A 334 -7.88 9.02 -8.30
C GLN A 334 -7.30 8.20 -9.46
N ARG A 335 -6.93 6.93 -9.23
CA ARG A 335 -6.43 6.03 -10.27
C ARG A 335 -7.47 5.83 -11.38
N LEU A 336 -8.74 5.57 -11.01
CA LEU A 336 -9.81 5.41 -12.00
C LEU A 336 -10.02 6.69 -12.83
N CYS A 337 -9.89 7.87 -12.22
CA CYS A 337 -9.95 9.12 -12.96
C CYS A 337 -8.76 9.30 -13.92
N GLN A 338 -7.54 8.91 -13.51
CA GLN A 338 -6.36 8.95 -14.39
C GLN A 338 -6.49 8.00 -15.58
N GLU A 339 -7.19 6.88 -15.39
CA GLU A 339 -7.52 5.92 -16.44
C GLU A 339 -8.68 6.38 -17.35
N ASN A 340 -9.20 7.61 -17.19
CA ASN A 340 -10.33 8.19 -17.93
C ASN A 340 -11.62 7.38 -17.84
N HIS A 341 -11.90 6.82 -16.66
CA HIS A 341 -13.13 6.06 -16.41
C HIS A 341 -14.39 6.88 -16.72
N TYR A 342 -15.38 6.28 -17.40
CA TYR A 342 -16.62 6.96 -17.86
C TYR A 342 -17.43 7.67 -16.75
N LEU A 343 -17.33 7.22 -15.50
CA LEU A 343 -17.92 7.84 -14.30
C LEU A 343 -16.94 8.65 -13.43
N GLY A 344 -15.81 9.09 -13.98
CA GLY A 344 -14.73 9.75 -13.25
C GLY A 344 -15.19 10.89 -12.33
N ASP A 345 -16.00 11.82 -12.83
CA ASP A 345 -16.51 12.96 -12.05
C ASP A 345 -17.34 12.53 -10.83
N ARG A 346 -18.20 11.52 -11.01
CA ARG A 346 -19.06 10.99 -9.93
C ARG A 346 -18.22 10.26 -8.88
N ILE A 347 -17.23 9.49 -9.32
CA ILE A 347 -16.29 8.77 -8.45
C ILE A 347 -15.48 9.77 -7.61
N LEU A 348 -14.89 10.77 -8.26
CA LEU A 348 -14.10 11.81 -7.59
C LEU A 348 -14.95 12.63 -6.62
N SER A 349 -16.16 13.03 -7.01
CA SER A 349 -17.07 13.77 -6.11
C SER A 349 -17.37 12.97 -4.84
N ARG A 350 -17.70 11.68 -4.96
CA ARG A 350 -17.95 10.81 -3.80
C ARG A 350 -16.69 10.62 -2.94
N ALA A 351 -15.53 10.42 -3.56
CA ALA A 351 -14.27 10.29 -2.84
C ALA A 351 -13.88 11.58 -2.09
N SER A 352 -14.09 12.75 -2.70
CA SER A 352 -13.88 14.05 -2.03
C SER A 352 -14.74 14.17 -0.79
N ILE A 353 -16.05 13.86 -0.88
CA ILE A 353 -16.95 13.91 0.27
C ILE A 353 -16.47 13.00 1.41
N ILE A 354 -16.04 11.78 1.09
CA ILE A 354 -15.49 10.84 2.08
C ILE A 354 -14.22 11.41 2.73
N ASN A 355 -13.31 11.97 1.94
CA ASN A 355 -12.07 12.57 2.43
C ASN A 355 -12.33 13.81 3.29
N ASP A 356 -13.26 14.68 2.89
CA ASP A 356 -13.63 15.88 3.64
C ASP A 356 -14.25 15.52 4.98
N ARG A 357 -15.14 14.52 5.01
CA ARG A 357 -15.72 13.98 6.25
C ARG A 357 -14.66 13.37 7.16
N TYR A 358 -13.73 12.60 6.59
CA TYR A 358 -12.60 12.05 7.35
C TYR A 358 -11.74 13.15 7.98
N GLY A 359 -11.39 14.19 7.20
CA GLY A 359 -10.65 15.34 7.68
C GLY A 359 -11.37 16.06 8.83
N ALA A 360 -12.68 16.30 8.68
CA ALA A 360 -13.51 16.91 9.72
C ALA A 360 -13.56 16.07 11.01
N ASN A 361 -13.77 14.76 10.90
CA ASN A 361 -13.75 13.85 12.05
C ASN A 361 -12.40 13.85 12.76
N ARG A 362 -11.30 13.87 11.99
CA ARG A 362 -9.94 13.89 12.55
C ARG A 362 -9.67 15.17 13.31
N GLN A 363 -10.08 16.30 12.75
CA GLN A 363 -9.97 17.59 13.42
C GLN A 363 -10.77 17.62 14.72
N LEU A 364 -12.03 17.16 14.71
CA LEU A 364 -12.87 17.09 15.90
C LEU A 364 -12.27 16.17 16.98
N ALA A 365 -11.69 15.03 16.58
CA ALA A 365 -11.02 14.12 17.51
C ALA A 365 -9.80 14.78 18.16
N LEU A 366 -9.00 15.54 17.40
CA LEU A 366 -7.83 16.26 17.92
C LEU A 366 -8.24 17.40 18.87
N GLU A 367 -9.26 18.18 18.49
CA GLU A 367 -9.83 19.22 19.36
C GLU A 367 -10.35 18.64 20.68
N MET A 368 -11.02 17.49 20.62
CA MET A 368 -11.50 16.80 21.82
C MET A 368 -10.35 16.28 22.69
N ASN A 369 -9.29 15.74 22.08
CA ASN A 369 -8.11 15.30 22.84
C ASN A 369 -7.47 16.47 23.59
N ASN A 370 -7.28 17.60 22.92
CA ASN A 370 -6.71 18.79 23.55
C ASN A 370 -7.56 19.24 24.75
N LYS A 371 -8.90 19.28 24.59
CA LYS A 371 -9.82 19.63 25.69
C LYS A 371 -9.75 18.67 26.87
N LEU A 372 -9.61 17.37 26.60
CA LEU A 372 -9.47 16.37 27.67
C LEU A 372 -8.13 16.52 28.41
N GLN A 373 -7.04 16.77 27.69
CA GLN A 373 -5.72 17.04 28.28
C GLN A 373 -5.71 18.33 29.12
N GLU A 374 -6.40 19.38 28.66
CA GLU A 374 -6.60 20.61 29.42
C GLU A 374 -7.43 20.37 30.68
N SER A 375 -8.51 19.59 30.57
CA SER A 375 -9.33 19.19 31.71
C SER A 375 -8.50 18.39 32.73
N LEU A 376 -7.59 17.52 32.28
CA LEU A 376 -6.72 16.74 33.15
C LEU A 376 -5.81 17.66 33.98
N LYS A 377 -5.15 18.63 33.34
CA LYS A 377 -4.31 19.62 34.04
C LYS A 377 -5.11 20.41 35.07
N TYR A 378 -6.36 20.77 34.74
CA TYR A 378 -7.25 21.47 35.66
C TYR A 378 -7.57 20.62 36.89
N PHE A 379 -8.03 19.37 36.72
CA PHE A 379 -8.35 18.51 37.87
C PHE A 379 -7.10 18.12 38.67
N GLN A 380 -5.95 17.97 38.02
CA GLN A 380 -4.67 17.75 38.71
C GLN A 380 -4.31 18.94 39.59
N PHE A 381 -4.49 20.17 39.10
CA PHE A 381 -4.30 21.38 39.89
C PHE A 381 -5.23 21.42 41.12
N ILE A 382 -6.51 21.05 40.97
CA ILE A 382 -7.45 21.00 42.11
C ILE A 382 -6.98 19.97 43.15
N GLN A 383 -6.55 18.78 42.71
CA GLN A 383 -6.00 17.76 43.59
C GLN A 383 -4.74 18.25 44.30
N ASP A 384 -3.80 18.88 43.59
CA ASP A 384 -2.58 19.43 44.19
C ASP A 384 -2.87 20.53 45.23
N CYS A 385 -3.93 21.32 45.01
CA CYS A 385 -4.43 22.30 45.99
C CYS A 385 -5.00 21.61 47.24
N ASP A 386 -5.84 20.59 47.07
CA ASP A 386 -6.40 19.82 48.18
C ASP A 386 -5.30 19.13 48.99
N ASP A 387 -4.30 18.54 48.33
CA ASP A 387 -3.14 17.90 48.97
C ASP A 387 -2.28 18.91 49.76
N LEU A 388 -2.05 20.11 49.21
CA LEU A 388 -1.33 21.16 49.93
C LEU A 388 -2.15 21.69 51.11
N LYS A 389 -3.47 21.79 50.95
CA LYS A 389 -4.38 22.22 52.02
C LYS A 389 -4.37 21.25 53.19
N GLU A 390 -4.42 19.94 52.91
CA GLU A 390 -4.32 18.91 53.95
C GLU A 390 -2.97 18.97 54.67
N TRP A 391 -1.87 19.16 53.92
CA TRP A 391 -0.55 19.35 54.52
C TRP A 391 -0.50 20.61 55.41
N LEU A 392 -1.07 21.73 54.96
CA LEU A 392 -1.16 22.97 55.71
C LEU A 392 -1.96 22.81 57.01
N ASP A 393 -3.10 22.14 56.95
CA ASP A 393 -3.94 21.89 58.12
C ASP A 393 -3.23 21.02 59.16
N MET A 394 -2.57 19.94 58.69
CA MET A 394 -1.76 19.08 59.55
C MET A 394 -0.61 19.86 60.21
N LYS A 395 0.11 20.70 59.46
CA LYS A 395 1.23 21.49 59.98
C LYS A 395 0.75 22.61 60.93
N THR A 396 -0.40 23.21 60.65
CA THR A 396 -1.02 24.21 61.53
C THR A 396 -1.36 23.58 62.87
N LEU A 397 -1.97 22.39 62.87
CA LEU A 397 -2.25 21.65 64.09
C LEU A 397 -0.97 21.31 64.87
N GLN A 398 0.11 20.91 64.18
CA GLN A 398 1.41 20.66 64.81
C GLN A 398 2.04 21.94 65.40
N ALA A 399 1.85 23.09 64.74
CA ALA A 399 2.33 24.37 65.21
C ALA A 399 1.55 24.85 66.45
N GLU A 400 0.24 24.61 66.51
CA GLU A 400 -0.63 24.92 67.64
C GLU A 400 -0.33 24.06 68.90
N ASP A 401 0.44 22.97 68.79
CA ASP A 401 0.80 22.15 69.95
C ASP A 401 1.58 22.95 71.02
N ASP A 402 0.97 23.04 72.22
CA ASP A 402 1.38 23.81 73.39
C ASP A 402 2.60 23.22 74.16
N THR A 403 3.28 22.22 73.58
CA THR A 403 4.48 21.56 74.13
C THR A 403 5.64 22.54 74.47
N TYR A 404 5.58 23.80 74.04
CA TYR A 404 6.54 24.86 74.39
C TYR A 404 6.38 25.42 75.82
N ARG A 405 5.26 25.15 76.52
CA ARG A 405 5.02 25.68 77.88
C ARG A 405 5.78 24.99 79.01
N ASP A 406 6.30 23.79 78.78
CA ASP A 406 7.12 23.08 79.76
C ASP A 406 8.57 23.64 79.75
N THR A 407 9.04 24.06 80.93
CA THR A 407 10.32 24.73 81.17
C THR A 407 11.54 23.82 80.98
N ALA A 408 11.34 22.51 80.87
CA ALA A 408 12.42 21.57 80.56
C ALA A 408 12.79 21.58 79.06
N ASN A 409 14.10 21.57 78.76
CA ASN A 409 14.67 21.39 77.41
C ASN A 409 14.30 22.45 76.36
N ILE A 410 14.12 23.71 76.76
CA ILE A 410 13.74 24.86 75.89
C ILE A 410 14.65 24.99 74.66
N HIS A 411 15.97 24.84 74.81
CA HIS A 411 16.92 24.93 73.69
C HIS A 411 16.68 23.86 72.60
N THR A 412 16.41 22.62 73.00
CA THR A 412 16.11 21.53 72.06
C THR A 412 14.78 21.79 71.33
N LYS A 413 13.80 22.35 72.03
CA LYS A 413 12.51 22.76 71.43
C LYS A 413 12.71 23.89 70.41
N TYR A 414 13.56 24.88 70.72
CA TYR A 414 13.93 25.96 69.80
C TYR A 414 14.62 25.43 68.53
N LEU A 415 15.59 24.52 68.64
CA LEU A 415 16.25 23.92 67.48
C LEU A 415 15.27 23.11 66.61
N ARG A 416 14.37 22.33 67.23
CA ARG A 416 13.31 21.61 66.49
C ARG A 416 12.37 22.58 65.75
N HIS A 417 12.02 23.68 66.39
CA HIS A 417 11.21 24.73 65.77
C HIS A 417 11.93 25.40 64.58
N GLN A 418 13.23 25.66 64.70
CA GLN A 418 14.03 26.18 63.58
C GLN A 418 14.03 25.22 62.38
N ALA A 419 14.13 23.91 62.63
CA ALA A 419 14.02 22.90 61.58
C ALA A 419 12.61 22.88 60.94
N PHE A 420 11.56 23.00 61.76
CA PHE A 420 10.17 23.11 61.29
C PHE A 420 9.94 24.36 60.43
N GLN A 421 10.49 25.52 60.81
CA GLN A 421 10.42 26.74 60.02
C GLN A 421 11.15 26.59 58.67
N ALA A 422 12.29 25.90 58.65
CA ALA A 422 12.99 25.60 57.40
C ALA A 422 12.16 24.70 56.48
N GLU A 423 11.43 23.72 57.02
CA GLU A 423 10.49 22.87 56.26
C GLU A 423 9.35 23.69 55.65
N ILE A 424 8.74 24.61 56.41
CA ILE A 424 7.70 25.51 55.89
C ILE A 424 8.25 26.38 54.76
N ASN A 425 9.42 27.00 54.97
CA ASN A 425 10.05 27.86 53.97
C ASN A 425 10.37 27.10 52.67
N SER A 426 10.83 25.85 52.76
CA SER A 426 11.06 25.03 51.57
C SER A 426 9.78 24.71 50.82
N ASN A 427 8.66 24.51 51.52
CA ASN A 427 7.37 24.22 50.89
C ASN A 427 6.69 25.47 50.31
N LYS A 428 7.17 26.68 50.63
CA LYS A 428 6.66 27.93 50.07
C LYS A 428 6.77 27.98 48.55
N GLU A 429 7.79 27.32 48.00
CA GLU A 429 7.96 27.16 46.55
C GLU A 429 6.80 26.37 45.92
N ARG A 430 6.23 25.37 46.62
CA ARG A 430 5.07 24.61 46.15
C ARG A 430 3.83 25.49 46.00
N LEU A 431 3.58 26.39 46.96
CA LEU A 431 2.48 27.36 46.87
C LEU A 431 2.68 28.34 45.69
N LEU A 432 3.91 28.86 45.52
CA LEU A 432 4.24 29.76 44.41
C LEU A 432 4.07 29.07 43.05
N SER A 433 4.48 27.81 42.95
CA SER A 433 4.28 26.99 41.75
C SER A 433 2.79 26.79 41.45
N LEU A 434 1.96 26.49 42.46
CA LEU A 434 0.51 26.40 42.28
C LEU A 434 -0.12 27.71 41.82
N LYS A 435 0.31 28.85 42.35
CA LYS A 435 -0.14 30.16 41.87
C LYS A 435 0.24 30.43 40.42
N GLN A 436 1.45 30.07 40.03
CA GLN A 436 1.89 30.19 38.64
C GLN A 436 1.07 29.29 37.72
N ASN A 437 0.81 28.04 38.14
CA ASN A 437 -0.04 27.10 37.40
C ASN A 437 -1.49 27.63 37.28
N ALA A 438 -2.04 28.23 38.34
CA ALA A 438 -3.35 28.86 38.33
C ALA A 438 -3.44 30.00 37.30
N GLU A 439 -2.46 30.90 37.27
CA GLU A 439 -2.37 31.97 36.27
C GLU A 439 -2.24 31.41 34.84
N GLN A 440 -1.41 30.37 34.66
CA GLN A 440 -1.28 29.71 33.38
C GLN A 440 -2.62 29.11 32.90
N LEU A 441 -3.31 28.34 33.77
CA LEU A 441 -4.61 27.75 33.47
C LEU A 441 -5.67 28.80 33.12
N LYS A 442 -5.69 29.92 33.85
CA LYS A 442 -6.59 31.06 33.56
C LYS A 442 -6.27 31.73 32.22
N SER A 443 -4.99 31.88 31.89
CA SER A 443 -4.55 32.53 30.64
C SER A 443 -4.79 31.66 29.40
N GLU A 444 -4.64 30.34 29.52
CA GLU A 444 -4.80 29.42 28.41
C GLU A 444 -6.28 29.09 28.16
N ASN A 445 -7.15 29.02 29.20
CA ASN A 445 -8.46 28.38 29.07
C ASN A 445 -9.61 28.99 29.92
N TYR A 446 -9.82 30.31 29.84
CA TYR A 446 -10.88 31.03 30.58
C TYR A 446 -12.33 30.57 30.31
N GLN A 447 -12.61 29.94 29.15
CA GLN A 447 -13.99 29.58 28.76
C GLN A 447 -14.46 28.19 29.24
N GLN A 448 -13.54 27.28 29.57
CA GLN A 448 -13.88 25.89 29.92
C GLN A 448 -13.60 25.55 31.39
N ILE A 449 -12.98 26.47 32.12
CA ILE A 449 -12.54 26.28 33.50
C ILE A 449 -13.27 27.28 34.40
N ASP A 450 -13.67 26.86 35.60
CA ASP A 450 -14.24 27.76 36.59
C ASP A 450 -13.13 28.58 37.26
N ALA A 451 -12.84 29.75 36.68
CA ALA A 451 -11.82 30.66 37.19
C ALA A 451 -12.09 31.11 38.64
N ASN A 452 -13.37 31.21 39.04
CA ASN A 452 -13.71 31.60 40.41
C ASN A 452 -13.32 30.50 41.40
N LEU A 453 -13.51 29.23 41.02
CA LEU A 453 -13.10 28.11 41.86
C LEU A 453 -11.58 28.06 42.00
N ILE A 454 -10.82 28.32 40.93
CA ILE A 454 -9.35 28.42 41.00
C ILE A 454 -8.93 29.51 41.99
N ASP A 455 -9.47 30.72 41.83
CA ASP A 455 -9.12 31.84 42.71
C ASP A 455 -9.52 31.54 44.16
N GLN A 456 -10.71 30.98 44.39
CA GLN A 456 -11.15 30.56 45.73
C GLN A 456 -10.17 29.57 46.37
N ARG A 457 -9.71 28.55 45.64
CA ARG A 457 -8.77 27.56 46.19
C ARG A 457 -7.41 28.17 46.50
N ILE A 458 -6.91 29.08 45.67
CA ILE A 458 -5.65 29.79 45.92
C ILE A 458 -5.77 30.70 47.15
N ASP A 459 -6.86 31.44 47.27
CA ASP A 459 -7.12 32.32 48.42
C ASP A 459 -7.22 31.50 49.73
N GLU A 460 -7.91 30.36 49.70
CA GLU A 460 -7.99 29.44 50.86
C GLU A 460 -6.61 28.90 51.29
N LEU A 461 -5.74 28.60 50.32
CA LEU A 461 -4.36 28.18 50.58
C LEU A 461 -3.51 29.33 51.13
N ASP A 462 -3.66 30.54 50.59
CA ASP A 462 -2.95 31.73 51.07
C ASP A 462 -3.33 32.09 52.50
N ASP A 463 -4.62 32.11 52.81
CA ASP A 463 -5.11 32.38 54.17
C ASP A 463 -4.59 31.34 55.16
N SER A 464 -4.62 30.06 54.78
CA SER A 464 -4.10 28.96 55.60
C SER A 464 -2.58 29.05 55.78
N TRP A 465 -1.85 29.47 54.74
CA TRP A 465 -0.41 29.66 54.77
C TRP A 465 -0.01 30.83 55.68
N ILE A 466 -0.70 31.97 55.56
CA ILE A 466 -0.50 33.16 56.40
C ILE A 466 -0.76 32.79 57.87
N LYS A 467 -1.85 32.07 58.15
CA LYS A 467 -2.16 31.59 59.50
C LYS A 467 -1.04 30.71 60.07
N LEU A 468 -0.54 29.76 59.27
CA LEU A 468 0.58 28.90 59.68
C LEU A 468 1.87 29.71 59.94
N GLU A 469 2.21 30.66 59.07
CA GLU A 469 3.37 31.54 59.24
C GLU A 469 3.23 32.39 60.52
N GLU A 470 2.04 32.92 60.82
CA GLU A 470 1.78 33.69 62.02
C GLU A 470 1.92 32.85 63.30
N ILE A 471 1.26 31.69 63.37
CA ILE A 471 1.35 30.79 64.53
C ILE A 471 2.79 30.32 64.75
N THR A 472 3.49 29.97 63.66
CA THR A 472 4.88 29.52 63.74
C THR A 472 5.79 30.65 64.17
N ARG A 473 5.62 31.87 63.64
CA ARG A 473 6.37 33.06 64.06
C ARG A 473 6.17 33.38 65.53
N GLU A 474 4.92 33.43 66.01
CA GLU A 474 4.63 33.68 67.42
C GLU A 474 5.26 32.62 68.35
N LYS A 475 5.17 31.34 67.96
CA LYS A 475 5.79 30.23 68.69
C LYS A 475 7.31 30.37 68.70
N GLY A 476 7.90 30.77 67.58
CA GLY A 476 9.34 31.03 67.45
C GLY A 476 9.81 32.17 68.33
N GLU A 477 9.08 33.29 68.34
CA GLU A 477 9.36 34.45 69.20
C GLU A 477 9.31 34.05 70.68
N ARG A 478 8.24 33.34 71.12
CA ARG A 478 8.11 32.88 72.51
C ARG A 478 9.21 31.90 72.91
N LEU A 479 9.55 30.94 72.05
CA LEU A 479 10.65 29.98 72.29
C LEU A 479 12.02 30.66 72.30
N PHE A 480 12.22 31.65 71.43
CA PHE A 480 13.44 32.45 71.38
C PHE A 480 13.60 33.26 72.67
N ASP A 481 12.56 33.97 73.10
CA ASP A 481 12.56 34.74 74.35
C ASP A 481 12.81 33.84 75.57
N ALA A 482 12.15 32.67 75.65
CA ALA A 482 12.40 31.69 76.70
C ALA A 482 13.82 31.09 76.66
N ASN A 483 14.43 30.96 75.48
CA ASN A 483 15.81 30.49 75.31
C ASN A 483 16.85 31.62 75.42
N ARG A 484 16.42 32.89 75.50
CA ARG A 484 17.33 34.05 75.34
C ARG A 484 18.39 34.12 76.43
N SER A 485 18.05 33.79 77.66
CA SER A 485 19.00 33.76 78.78
C SER A 485 20.12 32.72 78.55
N LYS A 486 19.77 31.55 78.00
CA LYS A 486 20.75 30.52 77.64
C LYS A 486 21.63 30.92 76.45
N LEU A 487 21.05 31.57 75.42
CA LEU A 487 21.81 32.09 74.28
C LEU A 487 22.77 33.20 74.70
N PHE A 488 22.34 34.09 75.60
CA PHE A 488 23.17 35.14 76.17
C PHE A 488 24.33 34.55 76.98
N GLN A 489 24.07 33.55 77.82
CA GLN A 489 25.11 32.86 78.57
C GLN A 489 26.09 32.11 77.64
N GLN A 490 25.60 31.43 76.58
CA GLN A 490 26.46 30.81 75.57
C GLN A 490 27.32 31.85 74.84
N SER A 491 26.76 33.01 74.51
CA SER A 491 27.49 34.09 73.85
C SER A 491 28.59 34.66 74.75
N ILE A 492 28.29 34.86 76.04
CA ILE A 492 29.29 35.23 77.05
C ILE A 492 30.39 34.17 77.14
N THR A 493 30.04 32.89 77.27
CA THR A 493 31.03 31.81 77.37
C THR A 493 31.90 31.69 76.12
N ASN A 494 31.31 31.81 74.92
CA ASN A 494 32.04 31.76 73.65
C ASN A 494 32.98 32.97 73.47
N LEU A 495 32.59 34.14 74.00
CA LEU A 495 33.43 35.33 74.01
C LEU A 495 34.54 35.21 75.06
N ASP A 496 34.25 34.72 76.26
CA ASP A 496 35.24 34.43 77.29
C ASP A 496 36.27 33.39 76.82
N GLU A 497 35.85 32.31 76.17
CA GLU A 497 36.75 31.30 75.61
C GLU A 497 37.62 31.87 74.49
N PHE A 498 37.04 32.69 73.61
CA PHE A 498 37.81 33.42 72.60
C PHE A 498 38.84 34.35 73.24
N MET A 499 38.42 35.20 74.19
CA MET A 499 39.30 36.12 74.90
C MET A 499 40.43 35.39 75.63
N PHE A 500 40.13 34.28 76.31
CA PHE A 500 41.12 33.43 76.96
C PHE A 500 42.14 32.85 75.96
N ASN A 501 41.66 32.38 74.81
CA ASN A 501 42.55 31.89 73.76
C ASN A 501 43.44 33.02 73.22
N ILE A 502 42.91 34.23 73.01
CA ILE A 502 43.68 35.39 72.57
C ILE A 502 44.69 35.84 73.63
N GLU A 503 44.32 35.90 74.91
CA GLU A 503 45.23 36.17 76.04
C GLU A 503 46.39 35.17 76.06
N LYS A 504 46.09 33.88 75.96
CA LYS A 504 47.14 32.85 75.89
C LYS A 504 48.09 33.07 74.71
N HIS A 505 47.59 33.50 73.55
CA HIS A 505 48.43 33.81 72.39
C HIS A 505 49.22 35.12 72.54
N LEU A 506 48.70 36.10 73.27
CA LEU A 506 49.38 37.35 73.62
C LEU A 506 50.60 37.09 74.51
N TYR A 507 50.44 36.26 75.54
CA TYR A 507 51.46 35.99 76.57
C TYR A 507 52.27 34.69 76.33
N ALA A 508 52.06 33.98 75.23
CA ALA A 508 52.89 32.84 74.85
C ALA A 508 54.33 33.32 74.55
N GLY A 509 55.18 33.31 75.57
CA GLY A 509 56.59 33.71 75.47
C GLY A 509 57.19 34.40 76.70
N GLU A 510 56.40 34.82 77.69
CA GLU A 510 56.93 35.40 78.94
C GLU A 510 57.09 34.30 80.02
N PRO A 511 58.25 34.16 80.69
CA PRO A 511 58.37 33.27 81.83
C PRO A 511 57.57 33.83 83.02
N THR A 512 56.45 33.21 83.33
CA THR A 512 55.70 33.45 84.57
C THR A 512 56.55 33.03 85.77
N SER A 513 57.15 33.99 86.47
CA SER A 513 57.66 33.77 87.83
C SER A 513 56.58 34.13 88.86
N THR A 514 56.23 33.12 89.65
CA THR A 514 55.80 33.14 91.06
C THR A 514 54.44 33.73 91.46
N ASP A 515 53.61 32.82 91.98
CA ASP A 515 52.90 32.87 93.27
C ASP A 515 52.70 34.23 93.98
N LEU A 516 51.40 34.53 94.15
CA LEU A 516 50.70 34.98 95.36
C LEU A 516 50.89 36.41 95.92
N THR A 517 49.71 36.99 96.21
CA THR A 517 49.35 38.00 97.23
C THR A 517 49.43 39.50 96.91
N ASP A 518 48.30 40.15 97.20
CA ASP A 518 48.05 41.54 97.59
C ASP A 518 48.70 42.68 96.79
N GLY A 519 47.80 43.37 96.07
CA GLY A 519 47.68 44.83 96.06
C GLY A 519 48.96 45.65 96.04
N GLN A 520 49.46 45.97 94.84
CA GLN A 520 49.78 47.34 94.44
C GLN A 520 50.23 47.35 92.98
N ILE A 521 49.58 48.20 92.20
CA ILE A 521 49.93 48.51 90.80
C ILE A 521 51.30 49.18 90.82
N SER A 522 52.33 48.48 90.33
CA SER A 522 53.61 49.09 90.01
C SER A 522 53.76 49.17 88.49
N THR A 523 53.56 50.37 87.98
CA THR A 523 53.98 50.83 86.66
C THR A 523 55.49 50.76 86.54
N THR A 524 56.00 49.72 85.88
CA THR A 524 57.34 49.73 85.30
C THR A 524 57.30 49.07 83.94
N ILE A 525 57.45 49.88 82.90
CA ILE A 525 57.67 49.48 81.50
C ILE A 525 59.05 48.81 81.43
N PRO A 526 59.17 47.50 81.12
CA PRO A 526 60.46 46.89 80.86
C PRO A 526 60.90 47.29 79.45
N THR A 527 61.80 48.27 79.41
CA THR A 527 62.49 48.73 78.20
C THR A 527 63.73 47.86 78.03
N THR A 528 63.56 46.62 77.58
CA THR A 528 64.68 45.75 77.19
C THR A 528 64.27 44.90 76.00
N LEU A 529 64.87 45.20 74.85
CA LEU A 529 64.85 44.39 73.63
C LEU A 529 65.45 43.01 73.93
N GLU A 530 64.61 42.01 74.19
CA GLU A 530 65.03 40.61 74.08
C GLU A 530 65.08 40.21 72.60
N PRO A 531 66.19 39.58 72.15
CA PRO A 531 66.32 39.10 70.78
C PRO A 531 65.60 37.75 70.66
N LEU A 532 64.36 37.76 70.16
CA LEU A 532 63.70 36.51 69.77
C LEU A 532 64.18 36.14 68.35
N GLU A 533 65.02 35.11 68.27
CA GLU A 533 65.53 34.48 67.04
C GLU A 533 64.38 34.06 66.09
N ASN A 534 63.88 34.97 65.26
CA ASN A 534 62.82 34.68 64.30
C ASN A 534 63.13 35.36 62.96
N ASN A 535 63.68 34.60 62.01
CA ASN A 535 63.96 35.06 60.65
C ASN A 535 62.75 35.76 59.99
N LEU A 536 62.99 36.55 58.92
CA LEU A 536 61.94 37.28 58.18
C LEU A 536 60.69 36.44 57.88
N THR A 537 60.87 35.15 57.54
CA THR A 537 59.78 34.19 57.30
C THR A 537 58.92 33.94 58.56
N ALA A 538 59.53 33.77 59.72
CA ALA A 538 58.83 33.58 60.99
C ALA A 538 58.07 34.85 61.40
N THR A 539 58.67 36.03 61.17
CA THR A 539 58.01 37.32 61.44
C THR A 539 56.79 37.54 60.53
N ASN A 540 56.91 37.21 59.23
CA ASN A 540 55.78 37.29 58.30
C ASN A 540 54.65 36.31 58.65
N LEU A 541 54.98 35.10 59.12
CA LEU A 541 53.98 34.13 59.58
C LEU A 541 53.25 34.60 60.85
N LEU A 542 53.97 35.21 61.80
CA LEU A 542 53.38 35.81 62.99
C LEU A 542 52.50 37.01 62.66
N LEU A 543 52.90 37.84 61.69
CA LEU A 543 52.08 38.95 61.20
C LEU A 543 50.82 38.46 60.50
N LEU A 544 50.90 37.39 59.69
CA LEU A 544 49.73 36.77 59.06
C LEU A 544 48.74 36.22 60.12
N LYS A 545 49.25 35.58 61.18
CA LYS A 545 48.43 35.15 62.32
C LYS A 545 47.80 36.33 63.06
N GLN A 546 48.54 37.42 63.25
CA GLN A 546 48.03 38.65 63.87
C GLN A 546 46.91 39.27 63.01
N THR A 547 47.06 39.32 61.69
CA THR A 547 46.00 39.83 60.80
C THR A 547 44.75 38.95 60.82
N THR A 548 44.88 37.62 60.93
CA THR A 548 43.71 36.73 61.08
C THR A 548 43.00 36.94 62.41
N ILE A 549 43.76 37.13 63.50
CA ILE A 549 43.19 37.49 64.82
C ILE A 549 42.44 38.84 64.74
N GLU A 550 42.97 39.83 64.02
CA GLU A 550 42.30 41.13 63.82
C GLU A 550 40.96 41.01 63.08
N GLU A 551 40.91 40.18 62.02
CA GLU A 551 39.65 39.91 61.29
C GLU A 551 38.61 39.20 62.17
N GLU A 552 39.04 38.24 63.01
CA GLU A 552 38.15 37.60 63.98
C GLU A 552 37.71 38.56 65.08
N LEU A 553 38.62 39.42 65.56
CA LEU A 553 38.34 40.41 66.60
C LEU A 553 37.30 41.43 66.13
N LEU A 554 37.32 41.84 64.87
CA LEU A 554 36.28 42.69 64.28
C LEU A 554 34.90 42.02 64.36
N LYS A 555 34.80 40.74 63.99
CA LYS A 555 33.54 39.98 64.10
C LYS A 555 33.11 39.79 65.56
N ARG A 556 34.05 39.62 66.49
CA ARG A 556 33.74 39.51 67.92
C ARG A 556 33.34 40.84 68.55
N GLN A 557 33.87 41.96 68.05
CA GLN A 557 33.43 43.30 68.45
C GLN A 557 31.94 43.49 68.13
N GLU A 558 31.49 43.06 66.95
CA GLU A 558 30.05 43.07 66.61
C GLU A 558 29.23 42.20 67.57
N GLN A 559 29.71 41.01 67.94
CA GLN A 559 29.03 40.14 68.93
C GLN A 559 28.99 40.77 70.34
N VAL A 560 30.04 41.49 70.75
CA VAL A 560 30.08 42.22 72.02
C VAL A 560 29.08 43.38 72.01
N ASP A 561 28.95 44.09 70.88
CA ASP A 561 27.94 45.13 70.74
C ASP A 561 26.51 44.55 70.69
N GLU A 562 26.31 43.38 70.09
CA GLU A 562 25.05 42.64 70.14
C GLU A 562 24.68 42.19 71.56
N LEU A 563 25.65 41.84 72.42
CA LEU A 563 25.38 41.53 73.82
C LEU A 563 24.71 42.69 74.56
N ARG A 564 24.99 43.94 74.20
CA ARG A 564 24.30 45.11 74.78
C ARG A 564 22.81 45.09 74.47
N ILE A 565 22.47 44.80 73.22
CA ILE A 565 21.09 44.70 72.75
C ILE A 565 20.39 43.50 73.39
N GLN A 566 21.05 42.35 73.45
CA GLN A 566 20.51 41.14 74.08
C GLN A 566 20.31 41.32 75.59
N ALA A 567 21.25 41.96 76.29
CA ALA A 567 21.16 42.26 77.71
C ALA A 567 19.97 43.18 77.99
N GLU A 568 19.80 44.27 77.24
CA GLU A 568 18.70 45.21 77.47
C GLU A 568 17.33 44.55 77.31
N LYS A 569 17.18 43.72 76.26
CA LYS A 569 15.96 42.96 76.06
C LYS A 569 15.76 41.84 77.11
N LEU A 570 16.82 41.26 77.68
CA LEU A 570 16.72 40.29 78.78
C LEU A 570 16.30 40.94 80.09
N LYS A 571 16.80 42.15 80.40
CA LYS A 571 16.36 42.91 81.58
C LYS A 571 14.86 43.24 81.54
N GLN A 572 14.31 43.46 80.35
CA GLN A 572 12.87 43.69 80.17
C GLN A 572 12.04 42.43 80.47
N LEU A 573 12.58 41.23 80.22
CA LEU A 573 11.90 39.95 80.46
C LEU A 573 12.11 39.40 81.88
N GLU A 574 13.32 39.56 82.43
CA GLU A 574 13.74 39.10 83.76
C GLU A 574 14.29 40.29 84.59
N PRO A 575 13.43 41.23 85.01
CA PRO A 575 13.87 42.43 85.72
C PRO A 575 14.60 42.13 87.03
N GLU A 576 14.28 40.99 87.67
CA GLU A 576 14.93 40.52 88.89
C GLU A 576 16.39 40.13 88.72
N LYS A 577 16.84 39.79 87.51
CA LYS A 577 18.25 39.44 87.20
C LYS A 577 19.01 40.57 86.51
N SER A 578 18.43 41.77 86.43
CA SER A 578 18.99 42.90 85.68
C SER A 578 20.42 43.24 86.11
N GLU A 579 20.70 43.27 87.41
CA GLU A 579 22.04 43.54 87.94
C GLU A 579 23.05 42.44 87.56
N GLU A 580 22.65 41.17 87.60
CA GLU A 580 23.51 40.05 87.23
C GLU A 580 23.86 40.08 85.73
N ILE A 581 22.86 40.37 84.88
CA ILE A 581 23.02 40.50 83.43
C ILE A 581 23.99 41.65 83.10
N ASP A 582 23.82 42.82 83.72
CA ASP A 582 24.72 43.96 83.50
C ASP A 582 26.13 43.69 84.00
N THR A 583 26.26 43.05 85.16
CA THR A 583 27.57 42.72 85.72
C THR A 583 28.34 41.80 84.78
N LYS A 584 27.71 40.72 84.29
CA LYS A 584 28.35 39.79 83.35
C LYS A 584 28.68 40.45 82.01
N ARG A 585 27.77 41.26 81.46
CA ARG A 585 28.01 42.02 80.22
C ARG A 585 29.21 42.96 80.37
N LEU A 586 29.23 43.79 81.41
CA LEU A 586 30.30 44.74 81.66
C LEU A 586 31.65 44.05 81.87
N GLN A 587 31.67 42.89 82.55
CA GLN A 587 32.88 42.10 82.69
C GLN A 587 33.44 41.63 81.35
N VAL A 588 32.59 41.13 80.44
CA VAL A 588 33.01 40.71 79.10
C VAL A 588 33.48 41.90 78.28
N GLU A 589 32.76 43.03 78.29
CA GLU A 589 33.16 44.26 77.59
C GLU A 589 34.49 44.81 78.11
N GLU A 590 34.69 44.83 79.43
CA GLU A 590 35.92 45.31 80.05
C GLU A 590 37.11 44.40 79.72
N LYS A 591 36.93 43.08 79.80
CA LYS A 591 37.96 42.11 79.38
C LYS A 591 38.31 42.29 77.90
N PHE A 592 37.32 42.38 77.03
CA PHE A 592 37.54 42.55 75.60
C PHE A 592 38.29 43.86 75.31
N SER A 593 37.88 44.96 75.94
CA SER A 593 38.56 46.25 75.80
C SER A 593 40.01 46.23 76.31
N LYS A 594 40.30 45.49 77.37
CA LYS A 594 41.67 45.33 77.90
C LYS A 594 42.59 44.57 76.93
N LEU A 595 42.05 43.77 76.01
CA LEU A 595 42.84 43.01 75.03
C LEU A 595 43.21 43.80 73.77
N LEU A 596 42.50 44.89 73.48
CA LEU A 596 42.74 45.71 72.28
C LEU A 596 44.15 46.33 72.29
N LEU A 597 44.52 46.99 73.39
CA LEU A 597 45.78 47.72 73.47
C LEU A 597 47.02 46.79 73.40
N PRO A 598 47.09 45.65 74.12
CA PRO A 598 48.20 44.70 73.97
C PRO A 598 48.35 44.13 72.56
N LEU A 599 47.24 43.86 71.85
CA LEU A 599 47.27 43.34 70.48
C LEU A 599 47.80 44.39 69.50
N GLU A 600 47.37 45.64 69.64
CA GLU A 600 47.88 46.76 68.84
C GLU A 600 49.38 46.98 69.06
N GLN A 601 49.84 46.91 70.31
CA GLN A 601 51.27 46.99 70.64
C GLN A 601 52.05 45.81 70.05
N LYS A 602 51.51 44.58 70.10
CA LYS A 602 52.14 43.40 69.51
C LYS A 602 52.27 43.53 67.99
N LYS A 603 51.23 44.02 67.31
CA LYS A 603 51.26 44.34 65.87
C LYS A 603 52.39 45.31 65.55
N LEU A 604 52.44 46.44 66.26
CA LEU A 604 53.47 47.46 66.04
C LEU A 604 54.88 46.89 66.24
N ARG A 605 55.09 46.05 67.25
CA ARG A 605 56.37 45.35 67.47
C ARG A 605 56.71 44.38 66.33
N LEU A 606 55.75 43.59 65.85
CA LEU A 606 55.96 42.66 64.73
C LEU A 606 56.25 43.40 63.41
N GLU A 607 55.62 44.54 63.17
CA GLU A 607 55.90 45.40 62.01
C GLU A 607 57.31 45.99 62.10
N GLN A 608 57.72 46.49 63.27
CA GLN A 608 59.08 46.96 63.52
C GLN A 608 60.11 45.84 63.33
N GLN A 609 59.84 44.64 63.84
CA GLN A 609 60.70 43.45 63.63
C GLN A 609 60.75 43.04 62.15
N LYS A 610 59.64 43.13 61.42
CA LYS A 610 59.61 42.84 59.98
C LYS A 610 60.50 43.82 59.22
N HIS A 611 60.40 45.11 59.52
CA HIS A 611 61.26 46.13 58.93
C HIS A 611 62.73 45.86 59.22
N LEU A 612 63.06 45.49 60.47
CA LEU A 612 64.43 45.14 60.86
C LEU A 612 64.95 43.89 60.12
N HIS A 613 64.18 42.80 60.08
CA HIS A 613 64.59 41.56 59.40
C HIS A 613 64.65 41.73 57.88
N GLN A 614 63.77 42.54 57.28
CA GLN A 614 63.84 42.87 55.86
C GLN A 614 65.11 43.66 55.56
N TYR A 615 65.44 44.67 56.37
CA TYR A 615 66.67 45.43 56.22
C TYR A 615 67.93 44.58 56.37
N ILE A 616 67.96 43.64 57.32
CA ILE A 616 69.08 42.69 57.47
C ILE A 616 69.22 41.82 56.21
N ARG A 617 68.12 41.28 55.71
CA ARG A 617 68.13 40.49 54.47
C ARG A 617 68.56 41.31 53.25
N ASP A 618 68.09 42.54 53.12
CA ASP A 618 68.48 43.44 52.03
C ASP A 618 69.98 43.74 52.09
N ILE A 619 70.56 43.93 53.29
CA ILE A 619 72.01 44.07 53.46
C ILE A 619 72.74 42.77 53.06
N GLU A 620 72.26 41.61 53.48
CA GLU A 620 72.85 40.32 53.12
C GLU A 620 72.81 40.09 51.60
N ASP A 621 71.68 40.39 50.95
CA ASP A 621 71.52 40.32 49.50
C ASP A 621 72.48 41.30 48.79
N GLU A 622 72.64 42.53 49.28
CA GLU A 622 73.63 43.50 48.77
C GLU A 622 75.08 43.05 49.02
N GLN A 623 75.37 42.40 50.15
CA GLN A 623 76.68 41.82 50.42
C GLN A 623 77.00 40.65 49.49
N ILE A 624 76.02 39.78 49.22
CA ILE A 624 76.13 38.70 48.24
C ILE A 624 76.37 39.31 46.86
N TRP A 625 75.58 40.31 46.45
CA TRP A 625 75.76 41.01 45.18
C TRP A 625 77.15 41.65 45.06
N LEU A 626 77.62 42.34 46.10
CA LEU A 626 78.98 42.89 46.16
C LEU A 626 80.05 41.79 46.07
N SER A 627 79.83 40.63 46.70
CA SER A 627 80.74 39.49 46.64
C SER A 627 80.79 38.86 45.25
N GLU A 628 79.65 38.73 44.56
CA GLU A 628 79.55 38.28 43.17
C GLU A 628 80.23 39.26 42.23
N LYS A 629 80.01 40.57 42.40
CA LYS A 629 80.70 41.61 41.62
C LYS A 629 82.21 41.64 41.88
N ARG A 630 82.63 41.40 43.13
CA ARG A 630 84.05 41.27 43.48
C ARG A 630 84.68 40.04 42.85
N HIS A 631 84.01 38.89 42.88
CA HIS A 631 84.44 37.67 42.18
C HIS A 631 84.52 37.87 40.67
N LEU A 632 83.57 38.58 40.06
CA LEU A 632 83.60 38.97 38.64
C LEU A 632 84.79 39.89 38.33
N LEU A 633 85.09 40.88 39.18
CA LEU A 633 86.25 41.74 39.01
C LEU A 633 87.58 40.97 39.18
N GLN A 634 87.62 40.02 40.11
CA GLN A 634 88.82 39.23 40.39
C GLN A 634 89.11 38.23 39.27
N THR A 635 88.07 37.58 38.71
CA THR A 635 88.21 36.77 37.49
C THR A 635 88.66 37.62 36.29
N TYR A 636 88.15 38.86 36.15
CA TYR A 636 88.64 39.79 35.13
C TYR A 636 90.10 40.23 35.38
N SER A 637 90.50 40.43 36.63
CA SER A 637 91.88 40.78 36.99
C SER A 637 92.84 39.63 36.75
N ASP A 638 92.45 38.38 37.07
CA ASP A 638 93.26 37.19 36.80
C ASP A 638 93.43 36.95 35.29
N LEU A 639 92.43 37.30 34.48
CA LEU A 639 92.52 37.31 33.01
C LEU A 639 93.49 38.38 32.47
N ILE A 640 93.69 39.49 33.19
CA ILE A 640 94.60 40.57 32.80
C ILE A 640 96.04 40.28 33.25
N PHE A 641 96.24 39.57 34.37
CA PHE A 641 97.57 39.32 34.93
C PHE A 641 98.22 37.97 34.57
N ASN A 642 97.47 37.02 34.01
CA ASN A 642 98.05 35.76 33.49
C ASN A 642 98.28 35.78 31.95
N ASN A 643 98.41 36.96 31.34
CA ASN A 643 98.95 37.16 29.99
C ASN A 643 100.30 37.88 30.02
#